data_AF-A0AAC8Q1A5-F1
#
_entry.id   AF-A0AAC8Q1A5-F1
#
_cell.length_a   1.000
_cell.length_b   1.000
_cell.length_c   1.000
_cell.angle_alpha   90.00
_cell.angle_beta   90.00
_cell.angle_gamma   90.00
#
_symmetry.space_group_name_H-M   'P 1'
#
loop_
_entity.id
_entity.type
_entity.pdbx_description
1 polymer ?
#
loop_
_entity_poly.entity_id
_entity_poly.type
_entity_poly.pdbx_seq_one_letter_code
_entity_poly.pdbx_strand_id
1 'polypeptide(L)'
;MAQHPSFPSAEPRVHIRGGWLLTLLLGALLGGCPVPPDPPAVPWTRVAGARPEALLSVAGRSSSDVWAVGADRGRGPSVLHYDGTAWKELSTGQRGDLWWVHAFENGPVLLAGGNATILRYEDGVFTRMRTPGLARHTVYGLWGASPEDVYAVGSVSGQSGFIWHYDGTQWSEVALPYDELPRTADGDIPGFFKVWGTGGDVYVVGAQGVVLRSRAGSAFTRIPTDTTSRLFTVHGAGGVVTVVGGESQGEILELDEAAGRFVSRSPEGCPLLQGVSLSADGSGWATGFRGEVYQRRSGGGWQRVALGLPLELESLHAAWVDPEGGVWAVGGNVLSGGLNAGTLLHRGPAVAEVPAPVDPGPTLPASCPAAAVDPRPEGSIARRWNEQILGAIRRDLPRPTVHARNLYHLSAAMWDVWAAYDATTDGVFYREKHAASDVAAARTEAISYAAYRVLTHRYTKAIGGATSAACFRAFMEKLGYAPDATGTDGDGPRALGNRVAQVIIGAGADDGANEQQDYKDTTGFLAANTPLVVDAPGLTVANPSLWQPLNLAVAVTQNGIITTSGVQGYIGAHWGRVTPFALTRPEGGGLYLDPGAPPVFGAELRGHVVEVLRKTGWTGSDERVDLSPGAFGNNPLGSNEGTGHPLNPITGQPYAPNLVRRGDFARVLAEFWADGPKSETPPGHWNVLANSVADSPGFSRRLFGTGEPVDALEWDVKVYLALNGAVHDAAIVAWEVKRVHATARPITLLRYMGGLGQSTDPSGPAYHPEGLPLVPGLIEVVTAESSAPGQRHAHLARFRGQVVVNTWQGEPGDRVHDVGGTGWMRAVEWMPYQLRTFVTPAFPGFISGHSTFSRASAEVLTALTGSAYFPGGFGEFVAGRNAYLTFERGPSTEVRLQWATYYDAADQAGQSRLWGGIHVAPDDFMGRRLGNKVGLSALERARRFFDGTALP
;
A
#
# COMPACT_ATOMS: atom_id res chain seq x y z
N MET A 1 -56.35 -22.22 8.52
CA MET A 1 -56.10 -23.67 8.59
C MET A 1 -54.79 -23.83 9.36
N ALA A 2 -54.81 -23.77 10.69
CA ALA A 2 -55.11 -24.88 11.62
C ALA A 2 -54.15 -26.06 11.42
N GLN A 3 -53.45 -26.61 12.41
CA GLN A 3 -53.33 -26.40 13.86
C GLN A 3 -52.16 -27.32 14.31
N HIS A 4 -51.31 -26.86 15.23
CA HIS A 4 -50.55 -27.73 16.17
C HIS A 4 -51.55 -28.56 17.02
N PRO A 5 -51.21 -29.68 17.72
CA PRO A 5 -50.07 -29.74 18.65
C PRO A 5 -49.49 -31.14 19.03
N SER A 6 -48.60 -31.03 20.01
CA SER A 6 -47.71 -31.89 20.82
C SER A 6 -48.22 -33.07 21.68
N PHE A 7 -47.27 -34.01 21.95
CA PHE A 7 -46.99 -34.91 23.13
C PHE A 7 -48.12 -35.85 23.65
N PRO A 8 -47.90 -36.90 24.50
CA PRO A 8 -46.71 -37.44 25.19
C PRO A 8 -46.55 -39.01 25.21
N SER A 9 -45.59 -39.48 26.01
CA SER A 9 -45.23 -40.85 26.45
C SER A 9 -46.29 -41.67 27.19
N ALA A 10 -46.24 -43.01 27.09
CA ALA A 10 -46.34 -43.99 28.20
C ALA A 10 -46.27 -45.45 27.70
N GLU A 11 -45.58 -46.33 28.46
CA GLU A 11 -45.55 -47.79 28.31
C GLU A 11 -46.94 -48.45 28.47
N PRO A 12 -47.07 -49.76 28.15
CA PRO A 12 -47.06 -50.72 29.25
C PRO A 12 -46.31 -52.05 29.00
N ARG A 13 -45.78 -52.59 30.09
CA ARG A 13 -45.30 -53.97 30.28
C ARG A 13 -46.41 -55.01 30.13
N VAL A 14 -46.12 -56.16 29.51
CA VAL A 14 -46.72 -57.47 29.83
C VAL A 14 -45.65 -58.58 29.73
N HIS A 15 -45.87 -59.64 30.51
CA HIS A 15 -44.93 -60.54 31.16
C HIS A 15 -45.00 -62.00 30.62
N ILE A 16 -43.83 -62.65 30.51
CA ILE A 16 -43.47 -64.07 30.82
C ILE A 16 -43.92 -65.23 29.89
N ARG A 17 -42.91 -66.11 29.64
CA ARG A 17 -42.85 -67.60 29.55
C ARG A 17 -42.42 -68.05 28.15
N GLY A 18 -41.42 -68.91 27.94
CA GLY A 18 -40.61 -69.79 28.77
C GLY A 18 -40.14 -70.94 27.86
N GLY A 19 -38.91 -71.45 27.99
CA GLY A 19 -38.47 -72.59 27.17
C GLY A 19 -36.97 -72.82 27.20
N TRP A 20 -36.57 -73.71 28.11
CA TRP A 20 -35.21 -74.20 28.30
C TRP A 20 -34.84 -75.23 27.23
N LEU A 21 -33.57 -75.25 26.82
CA LEU A 21 -32.87 -76.50 26.51
C LEU A 21 -31.36 -76.32 26.68
N LEU A 22 -30.85 -76.98 27.72
CA LEU A 22 -29.44 -77.23 28.00
C LEU A 22 -28.92 -78.31 27.05
N THR A 23 -27.68 -78.16 26.58
CA THR A 23 -26.82 -79.31 26.28
C THR A 23 -25.39 -78.96 26.70
N LEU A 24 -24.89 -79.74 27.66
CA LEU A 24 -23.51 -79.73 28.16
C LEU A 24 -22.57 -80.37 27.13
N LEU A 25 -21.32 -79.88 27.02
CA LEU A 25 -20.13 -80.69 27.36
C LEU A 25 -18.79 -79.94 27.22
N LEU A 26 -18.05 -80.00 28.33
CA LEU A 26 -16.60 -80.10 28.54
C LEU A 26 -15.65 -78.99 28.05
N GLY A 27 -14.88 -78.49 29.02
CA GLY A 27 -13.84 -77.48 28.81
C GLY A 27 -12.47 -78.03 28.43
N ALA A 28 -11.64 -77.11 27.96
CA ALA A 28 -10.19 -77.13 28.08
C ALA A 28 -9.71 -75.68 28.27
N LEU A 29 -9.10 -75.41 29.43
CA LEU A 29 -8.36 -74.18 29.72
C LEU A 29 -7.00 -74.25 29.01
N LEU A 30 -6.74 -73.33 28.09
CA LEU A 30 -5.40 -72.85 27.76
C LEU A 30 -5.45 -71.32 27.81
N GLY A 31 -4.69 -70.74 28.73
CA GLY A 31 -4.69 -69.30 29.01
C GLY A 31 -4.22 -68.48 27.80
N GLY A 32 -5.13 -67.66 27.26
CA GLY A 32 -4.76 -66.48 26.49
C GLY A 32 -4.42 -65.36 27.47
N CYS A 33 -3.25 -64.76 27.35
CA CYS A 33 -2.89 -63.54 28.06
C CYS A 33 -3.99 -62.47 27.86
N PRO A 34 -4.38 -61.72 28.89
CA PRO A 34 -5.29 -60.59 28.71
C PRO A 34 -4.63 -59.61 27.73
N VAL A 35 -5.34 -59.29 26.64
CA VAL A 35 -5.01 -58.12 25.81
C VAL A 35 -4.95 -56.93 26.78
N PRO A 36 -3.82 -56.22 26.89
CA PRO A 36 -3.76 -55.03 27.72
C PRO A 36 -4.88 -54.07 27.28
N PRO A 37 -5.57 -53.40 28.21
CA PRO A 37 -6.49 -52.33 27.81
C PRO A 37 -5.72 -51.34 26.93
N ASP A 38 -6.35 -50.88 25.85
CA ASP A 38 -5.77 -49.84 25.00
C ASP A 38 -5.28 -48.70 25.90
N PRO A 39 -4.04 -48.22 25.73
CA PRO A 39 -3.53 -47.11 26.53
C PRO A 39 -4.49 -45.92 26.40
N PRO A 40 -4.70 -45.14 27.47
CA PRO A 40 -5.62 -44.01 27.44
C PRO A 40 -5.27 -43.06 26.29
N ALA A 41 -6.27 -42.67 25.51
CA ALA A 41 -6.08 -41.78 24.38
C ALA A 41 -5.47 -40.44 24.87
N VAL A 42 -4.28 -40.10 24.37
CA VAL A 42 -3.63 -38.82 24.67
C VAL A 42 -4.52 -37.69 24.11
N PRO A 43 -5.05 -36.80 24.95
CA PRO A 43 -6.01 -35.78 24.53
C PRO A 43 -5.31 -34.65 23.76
N TRP A 44 -6.09 -33.96 22.93
CA TRP A 44 -5.70 -32.68 22.38
C TRP A 44 -5.93 -31.57 23.40
N THR A 45 -4.98 -30.65 23.50
CA THR A 45 -5.06 -29.45 24.34
C THR A 45 -4.93 -28.20 23.48
N ARG A 46 -5.59 -27.13 23.92
CA ARG A 46 -5.46 -25.81 23.31
C ARG A 46 -4.31 -25.08 23.99
N VAL A 47 -3.27 -24.74 23.24
CA VAL A 47 -2.11 -23.97 23.72
C VAL A 47 -2.34 -22.47 23.50
N ALA A 48 -3.06 -22.12 22.43
CA ALA A 48 -3.57 -20.77 22.17
C ALA A 48 -4.89 -20.83 21.39
N GLY A 49 -5.77 -19.85 21.59
CA GLY A 49 -6.99 -19.72 20.78
C GLY A 49 -7.50 -18.28 20.72
N ALA A 50 -8.28 -17.98 19.69
CA ALA A 50 -8.87 -16.66 19.43
C ALA A 50 -7.84 -15.51 19.39
N ARG A 51 -6.63 -15.79 18.89
CA ARG A 51 -5.64 -14.73 18.63
C ARG A 51 -6.15 -13.78 17.53
N PRO A 52 -5.81 -12.47 17.59
CA PRO A 52 -6.27 -11.51 16.59
C PRO A 52 -5.72 -11.80 15.19
N GLU A 53 -4.56 -12.44 15.08
CA GLU A 53 -3.97 -12.96 13.86
C GLU A 53 -4.17 -14.46 13.70
N ALA A 54 -4.30 -14.95 12.47
CA ALA A 54 -4.23 -16.38 12.18
C ALA A 54 -2.79 -16.90 12.28
N LEU A 55 -2.63 -18.14 12.73
CA LEU A 55 -1.35 -18.88 12.67
C LEU A 55 -1.36 -19.80 11.45
N LEU A 56 -0.30 -19.71 10.65
CA LEU A 56 -0.21 -20.29 9.31
C LEU A 56 0.78 -21.47 9.23
N SER A 57 1.77 -21.56 10.11
CA SER A 57 2.71 -22.68 10.08
C SER A 57 3.29 -22.98 11.46
N VAL A 58 3.66 -24.24 11.67
CA VAL A 58 4.30 -24.74 12.88
C VAL A 58 5.37 -25.77 12.49
N ALA A 59 6.54 -25.67 13.12
CA ALA A 59 7.64 -26.62 13.00
C ALA A 59 8.55 -26.50 14.23
N GLY A 60 9.41 -27.48 14.48
CA GLY A 60 10.35 -27.43 15.60
C GLY A 60 11.57 -28.30 15.36
N ARG A 61 12.56 -28.16 16.25
CA ARG A 61 13.74 -29.03 16.30
C ARG A 61 13.52 -30.24 17.20
N SER A 62 12.67 -30.08 18.22
CA SER A 62 12.27 -31.09 19.20
C SER A 62 10.92 -30.67 19.81
N SER A 63 10.31 -31.53 20.63
CA SER A 63 9.15 -31.14 21.46
C SER A 63 9.40 -29.95 22.40
N SER A 64 10.66 -29.57 22.63
CA SER A 64 11.09 -28.46 23.48
C SER A 64 11.64 -27.25 22.71
N ASP A 65 11.62 -27.26 21.38
CA ASP A 65 12.01 -26.11 20.55
C ASP A 65 11.04 -26.00 19.37
N VAL A 66 9.97 -25.25 19.57
CA VAL A 66 8.82 -25.19 18.64
C VAL A 66 8.55 -23.76 18.20
N TRP A 67 8.28 -23.60 16.92
CA TRP A 67 8.06 -22.32 16.25
C TRP A 67 6.70 -22.30 15.59
N ALA A 68 5.95 -21.22 15.78
CA ALA A 68 4.72 -20.95 15.04
C ALA A 68 4.74 -19.55 14.43
N VAL A 69 4.28 -19.41 13.20
CA VAL A 69 4.21 -18.12 12.49
C VAL A 69 2.86 -17.84 11.88
N GLY A 70 2.56 -16.56 11.64
CA GLY A 70 1.26 -16.15 11.12
C GLY A 70 1.19 -14.74 10.54
N ALA A 71 -0.04 -14.24 10.48
CA ALA A 71 -0.38 -12.99 9.80
C ALA A 71 0.17 -11.73 10.47
N ASP A 72 0.35 -10.66 9.69
CA ASP A 72 0.75 -9.33 10.15
C ASP A 72 -0.43 -8.60 10.80
N ARG A 73 -0.19 -8.06 12.00
CA ARG A 73 -1.18 -7.30 12.78
C ARG A 73 -1.14 -5.80 12.51
N GLY A 74 -0.67 -5.40 11.32
CA GLY A 74 -0.38 -4.01 10.99
C GLY A 74 0.86 -3.45 11.72
N ARG A 75 1.71 -4.30 12.31
CA ARG A 75 2.96 -3.91 12.98
C ARG A 75 4.09 -4.95 12.85
N GLY A 76 3.88 -5.95 12.01
CA GLY A 76 4.76 -7.09 11.78
C GLY A 76 4.02 -8.43 11.95
N PRO A 77 4.55 -9.50 11.34
CA PRO A 77 4.02 -10.85 11.45
C PRO A 77 4.13 -11.40 12.88
N SER A 78 3.27 -12.36 13.21
CA SER A 78 3.40 -13.12 14.46
C SER A 78 4.45 -14.21 14.32
N VAL A 79 5.38 -14.27 15.28
CA VAL A 79 6.41 -15.31 15.42
C VAL A 79 6.47 -15.71 16.89
N LEU A 80 6.09 -16.96 17.16
CA LEU A 80 6.06 -17.55 18.49
C LEU A 80 7.15 -18.62 18.60
N HIS A 81 7.91 -18.60 19.68
CA HIS A 81 8.97 -19.56 19.97
C HIS A 81 8.78 -20.17 21.37
N TYR A 82 8.69 -21.49 21.43
CA TYR A 82 8.68 -22.29 22.65
C TYR A 82 10.08 -22.81 22.94
N ASP A 83 10.63 -22.49 24.11
CA ASP A 83 11.97 -22.91 24.54
C ASP A 83 11.97 -24.15 25.45
N GLY A 84 10.86 -24.90 25.47
CA GLY A 84 10.66 -26.06 26.33
C GLY A 84 10.11 -25.70 27.70
N THR A 85 10.09 -24.41 28.06
CA THR A 85 9.54 -23.92 29.31
C THR A 85 8.43 -22.90 29.10
N ALA A 86 8.61 -21.96 28.16
CA ALA A 86 7.67 -20.88 27.92
C ALA A 86 7.62 -20.49 26.44
N TRP A 87 6.49 -19.91 26.03
CA TRP A 87 6.34 -19.28 24.73
C TRP A 87 6.75 -17.80 24.79
N LYS A 88 7.47 -17.35 23.76
CA LYS A 88 7.85 -15.95 23.56
C LYS A 88 7.39 -15.50 22.18
N GLU A 89 6.93 -14.26 22.10
CA GLU A 89 6.66 -13.60 20.83
C GLU A 89 7.88 -12.79 20.41
N LEU A 90 8.39 -13.03 19.21
CA LEU A 90 9.62 -12.41 18.71
C LEU A 90 9.30 -11.37 17.63
N SER A 91 9.95 -10.21 17.71
CA SER A 91 9.84 -9.17 16.69
C SER A 91 10.85 -9.41 15.57
N THR A 92 10.38 -9.46 14.33
CA THR A 92 11.23 -9.63 13.14
C THR A 92 11.79 -8.31 12.61
N GLY A 93 11.20 -7.17 13.00
CA GLY A 93 11.45 -5.87 12.38
C GLY A 93 10.92 -5.74 10.94
N GLN A 94 10.15 -6.71 10.46
CA GLN A 94 9.61 -6.78 9.10
C GLN A 94 8.09 -6.66 9.07
N ARG A 95 7.50 -6.45 7.88
CA ARG A 95 6.04 -6.42 7.64
C ARG A 95 5.63 -7.44 6.59
N GLY A 96 4.34 -7.80 6.61
CA GLY A 96 3.74 -8.82 5.76
C GLY A 96 3.64 -10.18 6.46
N ASP A 97 2.65 -10.98 6.03
CA ASP A 97 2.35 -12.29 6.62
C ASP A 97 3.48 -13.29 6.40
N LEU A 98 3.74 -14.14 7.40
CA LEU A 98 4.62 -15.30 7.28
C LEU A 98 3.79 -16.58 7.11
N TRP A 99 3.98 -17.26 5.99
CA TRP A 99 3.19 -18.42 5.55
C TRP A 99 3.82 -19.76 5.91
N TRP A 100 5.13 -19.79 6.19
CA TRP A 100 5.84 -21.05 6.47
C TRP A 100 7.01 -20.87 7.42
N VAL A 101 7.26 -21.87 8.25
CA VAL A 101 8.47 -21.99 9.07
C VAL A 101 9.13 -23.35 8.85
N HIS A 102 10.45 -23.37 8.76
CA HIS A 102 11.28 -24.57 8.65
C HIS A 102 12.44 -24.47 9.64
N ALA A 103 12.53 -25.40 10.59
CA ALA A 103 13.58 -25.43 11.60
C ALA A 103 14.55 -26.57 11.29
N PHE A 104 15.83 -26.25 11.13
CA PHE A 104 16.88 -27.27 10.99
C PHE A 104 17.25 -27.81 12.38
N GLU A 105 17.43 -29.13 12.49
CA GLU A 105 17.74 -29.84 13.75
C GLU A 105 18.94 -29.21 14.49
N ASN A 106 20.02 -28.89 13.76
CA ASN A 106 21.26 -28.32 14.30
C ASN A 106 21.65 -27.02 13.59
N GLY A 107 20.68 -26.20 13.17
CA GLY A 107 20.94 -25.02 12.35
C GLY A 107 19.90 -23.91 12.51
N PRO A 108 19.85 -22.92 11.61
CA PRO A 108 18.93 -21.79 11.71
C PRO A 108 17.46 -22.20 11.59
N VAL A 109 16.57 -21.25 11.85
CA VAL A 109 15.14 -21.34 11.51
C VAL A 109 14.85 -20.41 10.34
N LEU A 110 14.26 -20.94 9.28
CA LEU A 110 13.87 -20.17 8.10
C LEU A 110 12.37 -19.89 8.10
N LEU A 111 11.99 -18.67 7.80
CA LEU A 111 10.59 -18.22 7.79
C LEU A 111 10.29 -17.49 6.48
N ALA A 112 9.24 -17.88 5.78
CA ALA A 112 8.87 -17.35 4.46
C ALA A 112 7.49 -16.72 4.44
N GLY A 113 7.28 -15.75 3.56
CA GLY A 113 5.97 -15.15 3.40
C GLY A 113 5.81 -14.14 2.28
N GLY A 114 4.89 -13.18 2.49
CA GLY A 114 4.58 -12.12 1.54
C GLY A 114 5.77 -11.19 1.26
N ASN A 115 5.69 -10.37 0.22
CA ASN A 115 6.77 -9.45 -0.19
C ASN A 115 8.10 -10.15 -0.50
N ALA A 116 8.07 -11.34 -1.09
CA ALA A 116 9.24 -12.18 -1.36
C ALA A 116 10.14 -12.40 -0.12
N THR A 117 9.53 -12.43 1.07
CA THR A 117 10.25 -12.47 2.34
C THR A 117 10.74 -13.88 2.64
N ILE A 118 12.05 -13.99 2.92
CA ILE A 118 12.66 -15.14 3.59
C ILE A 118 13.54 -14.59 4.71
N LEU A 119 13.28 -14.99 5.95
CA LEU A 119 14.05 -14.63 7.14
C LEU A 119 14.84 -15.84 7.62
N ARG A 120 16.10 -15.63 7.98
CA ARG A 120 16.95 -16.58 8.69
C ARG A 120 17.09 -16.12 10.13
N TYR A 121 16.67 -16.96 11.07
CA TYR A 121 16.88 -16.76 12.49
C TYR A 121 18.05 -17.63 12.96
N GLU A 122 19.07 -16.99 13.49
CA GLU A 122 20.30 -17.63 13.99
C GLU A 122 20.88 -16.73 15.09
N ASP A 123 21.38 -17.34 16.17
CA ASP A 123 22.01 -16.63 17.30
C ASP A 123 21.18 -15.47 17.89
N GLY A 124 19.86 -15.62 17.94
CA GLY A 124 18.97 -14.60 18.50
C GLY A 124 18.55 -13.49 17.53
N VAL A 125 18.99 -13.54 16.27
CA VAL A 125 18.82 -12.44 15.30
C VAL A 125 18.08 -12.90 14.05
N PHE A 126 17.10 -12.10 13.60
CA PHE A 126 16.50 -12.26 12.28
C PHE A 126 17.31 -11.50 11.22
N THR A 127 17.71 -12.20 10.17
CA THR A 127 18.32 -11.62 8.97
C THR A 127 17.44 -11.90 7.77
N ARG A 128 17.10 -10.87 6.99
CA ARG A 128 16.37 -11.05 5.73
C ARG A 128 17.33 -11.55 4.65
N MET A 129 17.02 -12.69 4.03
CA MET A 129 17.77 -13.22 2.91
C MET A 129 17.39 -12.49 1.63
N ARG A 130 18.37 -12.19 0.76
CA ARG A 130 18.13 -11.56 -0.54
C ARG A 130 17.50 -12.57 -1.50
N THR A 131 16.33 -12.26 -2.04
CA THR A 131 15.59 -13.13 -2.97
C THR A 131 15.49 -12.49 -4.36
N PRO A 132 15.28 -13.28 -5.44
CA PRO A 132 15.08 -12.73 -6.79
C PRO A 132 13.68 -12.12 -7.00
N GLY A 133 12.79 -12.19 -6.01
CA GLY A 133 11.40 -11.78 -6.14
C GLY A 133 11.12 -10.31 -5.83
N LEU A 134 10.13 -9.78 -6.54
CA LEU A 134 9.48 -8.49 -6.24
C LEU A 134 8.44 -8.62 -5.12
N ALA A 135 7.99 -7.51 -4.54
CA ALA A 135 7.04 -7.52 -3.43
C ALA A 135 5.67 -8.17 -3.75
N ARG A 136 5.32 -8.33 -5.03
CA ARG A 136 4.12 -9.07 -5.44
C ARG A 136 4.20 -10.59 -5.23
N HIS A 137 5.38 -11.14 -4.99
CA HIS A 137 5.56 -12.58 -4.79
C HIS A 137 5.27 -12.95 -3.34
N THR A 138 4.57 -14.05 -3.15
CA THR A 138 4.42 -14.69 -1.84
C THR A 138 5.15 -16.03 -1.86
N VAL A 139 6.07 -16.22 -0.92
CA VAL A 139 6.73 -17.51 -0.70
C VAL A 139 5.88 -18.30 0.27
N TYR A 140 5.19 -19.33 -0.23
CA TYR A 140 4.24 -20.11 0.54
C TYR A 140 4.89 -21.29 1.26
N GLY A 141 6.03 -21.80 0.79
CA GLY A 141 6.68 -22.97 1.38
C GLY A 141 8.21 -22.92 1.27
N LEU A 142 8.86 -23.52 2.28
CA LEU A 142 10.31 -23.73 2.34
C LEU A 142 10.61 -25.16 2.80
N TRP A 143 11.67 -25.72 2.24
CA TRP A 143 12.29 -26.95 2.73
C TRP A 143 13.77 -26.95 2.32
N GLY A 144 14.65 -27.40 3.19
CA GLY A 144 16.05 -27.63 2.83
C GLY A 144 16.58 -28.95 3.36
N ALA A 145 17.56 -29.50 2.64
CA ALA A 145 18.35 -30.64 3.12
C ALA A 145 19.41 -30.19 4.14
N SER A 146 19.94 -28.97 3.95
CA SER A 146 20.79 -28.25 4.90
C SER A 146 20.52 -26.75 4.79
N PRO A 147 21.06 -25.92 5.70
CA PRO A 147 20.96 -24.47 5.60
C PRO A 147 21.56 -23.85 4.32
N GLU A 148 22.35 -24.65 3.58
CA GLU A 148 23.02 -24.30 2.33
C GLU A 148 22.36 -24.93 1.09
N ASP A 149 21.30 -25.72 1.26
CA ASP A 149 20.56 -26.33 0.16
C ASP A 149 19.06 -26.25 0.45
N VAL A 150 18.43 -25.17 -0.02
CA VAL A 150 17.04 -24.82 0.34
C VAL A 150 16.23 -24.51 -0.90
N TYR A 151 15.03 -25.08 -0.97
CA TYR A 151 14.03 -24.77 -1.98
C TYR A 151 12.93 -23.90 -1.37
N ALA A 152 12.54 -22.87 -2.12
CA ALA A 152 11.41 -22.00 -1.83
C ALA A 152 10.41 -22.05 -2.96
N VAL A 153 9.12 -22.12 -2.65
CA VAL A 153 8.07 -22.14 -3.66
C VAL A 153 6.97 -21.15 -3.34
N GLY A 154 6.35 -20.64 -4.39
CA GLY A 154 5.31 -19.64 -4.22
C GLY A 154 4.58 -19.30 -5.50
N SER A 155 3.88 -18.17 -5.46
CA SER A 155 3.18 -17.63 -6.61
C SER A 155 2.94 -16.12 -6.49
N VAL A 156 2.41 -15.52 -7.55
CA VAL A 156 1.89 -14.15 -7.60
C VAL A 156 0.38 -14.25 -7.65
N SER A 157 -0.31 -13.89 -6.55
CA SER A 157 -1.78 -13.93 -6.48
C SER A 157 -2.39 -15.31 -6.80
N GLY A 158 -1.68 -16.40 -6.46
CA GLY A 158 -2.12 -17.77 -6.76
C GLY A 158 -1.86 -18.23 -8.21
N GLN A 159 -1.19 -17.41 -9.03
CA GLN A 159 -0.79 -17.69 -10.41
C GLN A 159 0.71 -17.50 -10.60
N SER A 160 1.26 -17.87 -11.77
CA SER A 160 2.72 -17.76 -12.03
C SER A 160 3.53 -18.43 -10.92
N GLY A 161 3.28 -19.73 -10.69
CA GLY A 161 4.03 -20.53 -9.74
C GLY A 161 5.54 -20.46 -10.01
N PHE A 162 6.34 -20.35 -8.94
CA PHE A 162 7.80 -20.30 -9.03
C PHE A 162 8.47 -21.26 -8.06
N ILE A 163 9.70 -21.66 -8.40
CA ILE A 163 10.62 -22.39 -7.53
C ILE A 163 11.93 -21.61 -7.50
N TRP A 164 12.43 -21.32 -6.30
CA TRP A 164 13.77 -20.79 -6.09
C TRP A 164 14.63 -21.81 -5.34
N HIS A 165 15.92 -21.84 -5.66
CA HIS A 165 16.90 -22.69 -5.02
C HIS A 165 18.04 -21.85 -4.45
N TYR A 166 18.35 -22.06 -3.17
CA TYR A 166 19.49 -21.51 -2.47
C TYR A 166 20.62 -22.52 -2.46
N ASP A 167 21.76 -22.14 -3.05
CA ASP A 167 22.94 -23.00 -3.21
C ASP A 167 24.01 -22.81 -2.12
N GLY A 168 23.63 -22.17 -1.01
CA GLY A 168 24.54 -21.79 0.07
C GLY A 168 25.07 -20.37 -0.06
N THR A 169 24.92 -19.76 -1.23
CA THR A 169 25.42 -18.40 -1.51
C THR A 169 24.31 -17.46 -1.96
N GLN A 170 23.41 -17.90 -2.85
CA GLN A 170 22.36 -17.06 -3.42
C GLN A 170 21.11 -17.85 -3.79
N TRP A 171 19.98 -17.15 -3.84
CA TRP A 171 18.74 -17.68 -4.39
C TRP A 171 18.72 -17.48 -5.91
N SER A 172 18.38 -18.55 -6.65
CA SER A 172 18.21 -18.51 -8.11
C SER A 172 16.88 -19.14 -8.52
N GLU A 173 16.30 -18.68 -9.63
CA GLU A 173 15.07 -19.27 -10.18
C GLU A 173 15.36 -20.61 -10.86
N VAL A 174 14.53 -21.62 -10.55
CA VAL A 174 14.64 -22.95 -11.13
C VAL A 174 13.72 -23.05 -12.34
N ALA A 175 14.26 -23.59 -13.44
CA ALA A 175 13.48 -23.83 -14.66
C ALA A 175 12.32 -24.81 -14.42
N LEU A 176 11.14 -24.47 -14.94
CA LEU A 176 9.92 -25.26 -14.78
C LEU A 176 9.62 -26.09 -16.04
N PRO A 177 9.01 -27.28 -15.89
CA PRO A 177 8.57 -28.11 -17.02
C PRO A 177 7.28 -27.54 -17.64
N TYR A 178 7.37 -26.38 -18.28
CA TYR A 178 6.19 -25.63 -18.74
C TYR A 178 5.27 -26.43 -19.67
N ASP A 179 5.79 -27.37 -20.45
CA ASP A 179 5.00 -28.19 -21.37
C ASP A 179 4.16 -29.27 -20.67
N GLU A 180 4.49 -29.63 -19.43
CA GLU A 180 3.79 -30.64 -18.64
C GLU A 180 2.74 -30.04 -17.67
N LEU A 181 2.86 -28.73 -17.41
CA LEU A 181 2.02 -28.00 -16.47
C LEU A 181 0.66 -27.65 -17.08
N PRO A 182 -0.44 -27.76 -16.30
CA PRO A 182 -1.74 -27.28 -16.74
C PRO A 182 -1.74 -25.74 -16.86
N ARG A 183 -2.72 -25.21 -17.60
CA ARG A 183 -2.88 -23.78 -17.82
C ARG A 183 -4.10 -23.24 -17.08
N THR A 184 -3.97 -22.05 -16.52
CA THR A 184 -5.11 -21.26 -16.07
C THR A 184 -5.92 -20.77 -17.27
N ALA A 185 -7.13 -20.25 -17.03
CA ALA A 185 -7.98 -19.69 -18.08
C ALA A 185 -7.25 -18.59 -18.89
N ASP A 186 -6.36 -17.84 -18.24
CA ASP A 186 -5.59 -16.75 -18.84
C ASP A 186 -4.27 -17.22 -19.51
N GLY A 187 -4.07 -18.54 -19.62
CA GLY A 187 -2.89 -19.15 -20.24
C GLY A 187 -1.63 -19.18 -19.38
N ASP A 188 -1.72 -18.80 -18.10
CA ASP A 188 -0.61 -18.87 -17.15
C ASP A 188 -0.52 -20.26 -16.50
N ILE A 189 0.44 -20.46 -15.59
CA ILE A 189 0.54 -21.66 -14.75
C ILE A 189 -0.12 -21.45 -13.38
N PRO A 190 -0.65 -22.52 -12.75
CA PRO A 190 -1.13 -22.45 -11.38
C PRO A 190 -0.01 -22.08 -10.40
N GLY A 191 -0.38 -21.49 -9.27
CA GLY A 191 0.53 -21.23 -8.15
C GLY A 191 0.97 -22.50 -7.42
N PHE A 192 2.17 -22.45 -6.84
CA PHE A 192 2.73 -23.49 -5.98
C PHE A 192 2.65 -23.07 -4.51
N PHE A 193 2.44 -24.04 -3.62
CA PHE A 193 2.13 -23.77 -2.22
C PHE A 193 3.12 -24.35 -1.22
N LYS A 194 3.62 -25.58 -1.43
CA LYS A 194 4.55 -26.24 -0.50
C LYS A 194 5.59 -27.08 -1.23
N VAL A 195 6.71 -27.24 -0.55
CA VAL A 195 7.85 -28.04 -0.98
C VAL A 195 8.32 -28.89 0.19
N TRP A 196 8.74 -30.10 -0.10
CA TRP A 196 9.32 -31.05 0.86
C TRP A 196 10.25 -32.01 0.12
N GLY A 197 11.25 -32.58 0.80
CA GLY A 197 12.14 -33.55 0.19
C GLY A 197 12.88 -34.46 1.18
N THR A 198 13.72 -35.33 0.61
CA THR A 198 14.63 -36.25 1.33
C THR A 198 16.00 -36.24 0.66
N GLY A 199 16.83 -35.24 0.93
CA GLY A 199 18.24 -35.15 0.49
C GLY A 199 18.46 -35.16 -1.03
N GLY A 200 18.10 -36.24 -1.72
CA GLY A 200 18.10 -36.38 -3.18
C GLY A 200 16.74 -36.19 -3.87
N ASP A 201 15.59 -36.33 -3.21
CA ASP A 201 14.29 -36.14 -3.85
C ASP A 201 13.59 -34.88 -3.33
N VAL A 202 13.09 -34.02 -4.23
CA VAL A 202 12.36 -32.79 -3.86
C VAL A 202 11.01 -32.78 -4.56
N TYR A 203 9.94 -32.55 -3.79
CA TYR A 203 8.55 -32.52 -4.24
C TYR A 203 7.95 -31.14 -4.05
N VAL A 204 7.20 -30.68 -5.05
CA VAL A 204 6.47 -29.40 -5.02
C VAL A 204 5.00 -29.66 -5.34
N VAL A 205 4.09 -29.03 -4.59
CA VAL A 205 2.64 -29.14 -4.82
C VAL A 205 1.99 -27.78 -5.03
N GLY A 206 0.92 -27.77 -5.82
CA GLY A 206 0.24 -26.53 -6.22
C GLY A 206 -1.24 -26.70 -6.55
N ALA A 207 -1.81 -25.65 -7.15
CA ALA A 207 -3.18 -25.69 -7.64
C ALA A 207 -3.32 -26.61 -8.87
N GLN A 208 -4.55 -26.96 -9.23
CA GLN A 208 -4.88 -27.79 -10.39
C GLN A 208 -4.20 -29.18 -10.38
N GLY A 209 -4.09 -29.79 -9.20
CA GLY A 209 -3.53 -31.13 -9.03
C GLY A 209 -2.04 -31.25 -9.34
N VAL A 210 -1.30 -30.13 -9.40
CA VAL A 210 0.12 -30.14 -9.75
C VAL A 210 0.95 -30.77 -8.62
N VAL A 211 1.73 -31.79 -8.98
CA VAL A 211 2.84 -32.32 -8.19
C VAL A 211 4.07 -32.42 -9.09
N LEU A 212 5.17 -31.80 -8.69
CA LEU A 212 6.46 -31.88 -9.36
C LEU A 212 7.46 -32.65 -8.51
N ARG A 213 8.42 -33.32 -9.16
CA ARG A 213 9.56 -33.96 -8.50
C ARG A 213 10.87 -33.67 -9.22
N SER A 214 11.90 -33.37 -8.46
CA SER A 214 13.30 -33.44 -8.88
C SER A 214 13.96 -34.64 -8.19
N ARG A 215 14.71 -35.44 -8.95
CA ARG A 215 15.52 -36.56 -8.42
C ARG A 215 17.00 -36.24 -8.56
N ALA A 216 17.75 -36.30 -7.47
CA ALA A 216 19.18 -36.02 -7.38
C ALA A 216 19.59 -34.71 -8.09
N GLY A 217 18.81 -33.63 -7.94
CA GLY A 217 19.08 -32.33 -8.56
C GLY A 217 18.80 -32.25 -10.07
N SER A 218 18.16 -33.26 -10.66
CA SER A 218 17.68 -33.18 -12.04
C SER A 218 16.55 -32.15 -12.22
N ALA A 219 16.24 -31.81 -13.46
CA ALA A 219 15.12 -30.91 -13.76
C ALA A 219 13.80 -31.45 -13.17
N PHE A 220 12.94 -30.55 -12.68
CA PHE A 220 11.63 -30.93 -12.20
C PHE A 220 10.78 -31.49 -13.34
N THR A 221 10.09 -32.60 -13.05
CA THR A 221 9.09 -33.22 -13.94
C THR A 221 7.77 -33.38 -13.21
N ARG A 222 6.65 -33.41 -13.93
CA ARG A 222 5.32 -33.57 -13.33
C ARG A 222 5.02 -35.03 -13.04
N ILE A 223 4.56 -35.31 -11.83
CA ILE A 223 3.99 -36.61 -11.46
C ILE A 223 2.47 -36.55 -11.68
N PRO A 224 1.87 -37.53 -12.39
CA PRO A 224 0.43 -37.59 -12.58
C PRO A 224 -0.35 -37.71 -11.27
N THR A 225 -1.50 -37.04 -11.23
CA THR A 225 -2.52 -37.14 -10.18
C THR A 225 -3.88 -37.34 -10.83
N ASP A 226 -4.81 -37.98 -10.13
CA ASP A 226 -6.18 -38.20 -10.62
C ASP A 226 -7.14 -37.04 -10.26
N THR A 227 -6.60 -35.89 -9.83
CA THR A 227 -7.37 -34.74 -9.34
C THR A 227 -6.95 -33.44 -9.99
N THR A 228 -7.87 -32.48 -10.06
CA THR A 228 -7.60 -31.08 -10.44
C THR A 228 -7.81 -30.12 -9.27
N SER A 229 -7.99 -30.64 -8.06
CA SER A 229 -8.18 -29.85 -6.85
C SER A 229 -6.89 -29.10 -6.45
N ARG A 230 -7.01 -28.11 -5.56
CA ARG A 230 -5.85 -27.46 -4.97
C ARG A 230 -5.13 -28.41 -4.00
N LEU A 231 -3.82 -28.57 -4.14
CA LEU A 231 -2.99 -29.36 -3.23
C LEU A 231 -2.20 -28.41 -2.34
N PHE A 232 -2.39 -28.52 -1.02
CA PHE A 232 -1.90 -27.53 -0.06
C PHE A 232 -0.56 -27.90 0.53
N THR A 233 -0.34 -29.16 0.96
CA THR A 233 0.90 -29.58 1.63
C THR A 233 1.35 -30.96 1.16
N VAL A 234 2.66 -31.15 1.08
CA VAL A 234 3.33 -32.44 0.87
C VAL A 234 4.26 -32.71 2.04
N HIS A 235 4.27 -33.96 2.51
CA HIS A 235 5.24 -34.44 3.48
C HIS A 235 5.47 -35.94 3.27
N GLY A 236 6.68 -36.41 3.55
CA GLY A 236 6.98 -37.84 3.51
C GLY A 236 7.83 -38.28 4.69
N ALA A 237 7.72 -39.56 5.04
CA ALA A 237 8.54 -40.26 6.02
C ALA A 237 8.24 -41.76 5.92
N GLY A 238 9.15 -42.61 6.41
CA GLY A 238 8.94 -44.07 6.42
C GLY A 238 8.71 -44.69 5.04
N GLY A 239 9.25 -44.08 3.97
CA GLY A 239 9.06 -44.51 2.58
C GLY A 239 7.70 -44.12 1.97
N VAL A 240 6.88 -43.35 2.68
CA VAL A 240 5.59 -42.84 2.19
C VAL A 240 5.70 -41.35 1.91
N VAL A 241 5.16 -40.90 0.78
CA VAL A 241 4.99 -39.48 0.45
C VAL A 241 3.49 -39.20 0.34
N THR A 242 2.99 -38.29 1.17
CA THR A 242 1.59 -37.91 1.21
C THR A 242 1.41 -36.45 0.79
N VAL A 243 0.39 -36.20 -0.01
CA VAL A 243 -0.10 -34.87 -0.37
C VAL A 243 -1.52 -34.70 0.15
N VAL A 244 -1.82 -33.56 0.74
CA VAL A 244 -3.19 -33.20 1.15
C VAL A 244 -3.69 -31.97 0.44
N GLY A 245 -5.00 -31.91 0.24
CA GLY A 245 -5.62 -30.78 -0.42
C GLY A 245 -7.14 -30.86 -0.45
N GLY A 246 -7.71 -30.28 -1.50
CA GLY A 246 -9.13 -30.33 -1.80
C GLY A 246 -9.78 -28.95 -1.91
N GLU A 247 -11.10 -28.98 -2.06
CA GLU A 247 -11.98 -27.81 -2.04
C GLU A 247 -13.20 -28.15 -1.15
N SER A 248 -14.39 -28.35 -1.72
CA SER A 248 -15.54 -28.87 -0.95
C SER A 248 -15.38 -30.35 -0.57
N GLN A 249 -14.57 -31.10 -1.33
CA GLN A 249 -14.12 -32.46 -1.02
C GLN A 249 -12.61 -32.44 -0.79
N GLY A 250 -12.17 -33.14 0.26
CA GLY A 250 -10.78 -33.26 0.64
C GLY A 250 -10.01 -34.28 -0.20
N GLU A 251 -8.69 -34.06 -0.27
CA GLU A 251 -7.76 -34.96 -0.94
C GLU A 251 -6.69 -35.42 0.04
N ILE A 252 -6.47 -36.74 0.09
CA ILE A 252 -5.27 -37.36 0.65
C ILE A 252 -4.72 -38.28 -0.44
N LEU A 253 -3.56 -37.95 -0.98
CA LEU A 253 -2.91 -38.70 -2.04
C LEU A 253 -1.61 -39.31 -1.51
N GLU A 254 -1.34 -40.58 -1.81
CA GLU A 254 -0.06 -41.23 -1.50
C GLU A 254 0.66 -41.63 -2.79
N LEU A 255 1.98 -41.46 -2.82
CA LEU A 255 2.80 -41.86 -3.97
C LEU A 255 2.86 -43.38 -4.09
N ASP A 256 2.40 -43.90 -5.24
CA ASP A 256 2.68 -45.26 -5.67
C ASP A 256 3.92 -45.21 -6.58
N GLU A 257 5.10 -45.47 -6.00
CA GLU A 257 6.37 -45.46 -6.74
C GLU A 257 6.40 -46.48 -7.88
N ALA A 258 5.71 -47.63 -7.73
CA ALA A 258 5.67 -48.66 -8.77
C ALA A 258 4.81 -48.21 -9.97
N ALA A 259 3.72 -47.50 -9.69
CA ALA A 259 2.86 -46.91 -10.72
C ALA A 259 3.36 -45.54 -11.23
N GLY A 260 4.35 -44.93 -10.57
CA GLY A 260 4.88 -43.62 -10.91
C GLY A 260 3.85 -42.48 -10.80
N ARG A 261 2.86 -42.60 -9.92
CA ARG A 261 1.74 -41.64 -9.78
C ARG A 261 1.23 -41.54 -8.35
N PHE A 262 0.54 -40.44 -8.05
CA PHE A 262 -0.18 -40.31 -6.79
C PHE A 262 -1.57 -40.93 -6.88
N VAL A 263 -1.95 -41.69 -5.86
CA VAL A 263 -3.24 -42.38 -5.77
C VAL A 263 -4.03 -41.89 -4.57
N SER A 264 -5.35 -41.73 -4.73
CA SER A 264 -6.21 -41.29 -3.64
C SER A 264 -6.30 -42.34 -2.52
N ARG A 265 -6.24 -41.84 -1.30
CA ARG A 265 -6.45 -42.52 -0.01
C ARG A 265 -7.44 -41.73 0.85
N SER A 266 -8.16 -40.78 0.24
CA SER A 266 -9.17 -39.95 0.89
C SER A 266 -10.27 -40.81 1.51
N PRO A 267 -10.53 -40.71 2.82
CA PRO A 267 -11.74 -41.27 3.41
C PRO A 267 -12.99 -40.63 2.80
N GLU A 268 -14.07 -41.39 2.67
CA GLU A 268 -15.34 -40.89 2.14
C GLU A 268 -15.84 -39.68 2.95
N GLY A 269 -16.19 -38.59 2.24
CA GLY A 269 -16.69 -37.36 2.84
C GLY A 269 -15.66 -36.56 3.63
N CYS A 270 -14.35 -36.82 3.47
CA CYS A 270 -13.34 -35.96 4.08
C CYS A 270 -13.45 -34.52 3.51
N PRO A 271 -13.41 -33.49 4.36
CA PRO A 271 -13.47 -32.11 3.90
C PRO A 271 -12.07 -31.63 3.47
N LEU A 272 -11.97 -30.37 3.01
CA LEU A 272 -10.69 -29.73 2.72
C LEU A 272 -9.63 -30.00 3.81
N LEU A 273 -8.46 -30.47 3.38
CA LEU A 273 -7.28 -30.64 4.23
C LEU A 273 -6.16 -29.70 3.76
N GLN A 274 -5.41 -29.16 4.72
CA GLN A 274 -4.35 -28.18 4.47
C GLN A 274 -3.01 -28.60 5.05
N GLY A 275 -2.98 -29.18 6.26
CA GLY A 275 -1.76 -29.64 6.91
C GLY A 275 -1.57 -31.15 6.80
N VAL A 276 -0.33 -31.61 6.62
CA VAL A 276 0.06 -33.01 6.78
C VAL A 276 1.47 -33.12 7.33
N SER A 277 1.69 -34.07 8.24
CA SER A 277 3.01 -34.42 8.76
C SER A 277 3.07 -35.90 9.12
N LEU A 278 4.16 -36.57 8.76
CA LEU A 278 4.36 -38.00 8.94
C LEU A 278 5.56 -38.26 9.85
N SER A 279 5.48 -39.34 10.62
CA SER A 279 6.52 -39.89 11.49
C SER A 279 7.40 -40.89 10.73
N ALA A 280 8.58 -41.19 11.29
CA ALA A 280 9.56 -42.11 10.68
C ALA A 280 9.02 -43.52 10.39
N ASP A 281 7.99 -43.98 11.12
CA ASP A 281 7.32 -45.27 10.92
C ASP A 281 6.20 -45.24 9.87
N GLY A 282 6.00 -44.10 9.21
CA GLY A 282 4.94 -43.86 8.23
C GLY A 282 3.57 -43.55 8.85
N SER A 283 3.41 -43.56 10.18
CA SER A 283 2.21 -42.99 10.80
C SER A 283 2.19 -41.46 10.63
N GLY A 284 1.06 -40.80 10.86
CA GLY A 284 1.01 -39.36 10.67
C GLY A 284 -0.35 -38.73 10.87
N TRP A 285 -0.43 -37.43 10.60
CA TRP A 285 -1.59 -36.60 10.86
C TRP A 285 -1.86 -35.64 9.70
N ALA A 286 -3.14 -35.44 9.42
CA ALA A 286 -3.62 -34.45 8.47
C ALA A 286 -4.69 -33.57 9.14
N THR A 287 -4.70 -32.28 8.82
CA THR A 287 -5.56 -31.27 9.46
C THR A 287 -6.22 -30.37 8.43
N GLY A 288 -7.40 -29.83 8.75
CA GLY A 288 -8.12 -28.98 7.80
C GLY A 288 -9.39 -28.32 8.32
N PHE A 289 -10.37 -28.21 7.42
CA PHE A 289 -11.57 -27.40 7.57
C PHE A 289 -12.30 -27.66 8.89
N ARG A 290 -12.69 -26.58 9.58
CA ARG A 290 -13.38 -26.60 10.88
C ARG A 290 -12.68 -27.45 11.95
N GLY A 291 -11.35 -27.55 11.87
CA GLY A 291 -10.56 -28.29 12.84
C GLY A 291 -10.62 -29.81 12.67
N GLU A 292 -10.95 -30.29 11.47
CA GLU A 292 -10.94 -31.72 11.18
C GLU A 292 -9.52 -32.28 11.21
N VAL A 293 -9.40 -33.48 11.79
CA VAL A 293 -8.12 -34.17 11.99
C VAL A 293 -8.23 -35.63 11.59
N TYR A 294 -7.26 -36.12 10.83
CA TYR A 294 -7.16 -37.50 10.41
C TYR A 294 -5.81 -38.08 10.83
N GLN A 295 -5.80 -39.33 11.28
CA GLN A 295 -4.61 -40.07 11.65
C GLN A 295 -4.34 -41.18 10.64
N ARG A 296 -3.10 -41.27 10.17
CA ARG A 296 -2.57 -42.40 9.42
C ARG A 296 -1.95 -43.40 10.39
N ARG A 297 -2.36 -44.67 10.29
CA ARG A 297 -1.72 -45.76 11.05
C ARG A 297 -0.44 -46.22 10.34
N SER A 298 0.51 -46.80 11.07
CA SER A 298 1.77 -47.32 10.49
C SER A 298 1.53 -48.37 9.40
N GLY A 299 0.49 -49.20 9.54
CA GLY A 299 0.03 -50.15 8.51
C GLY A 299 -0.72 -49.52 7.32
N GLY A 300 -0.82 -48.19 7.25
CA GLY A 300 -1.58 -47.44 6.24
C GLY A 300 -3.03 -47.16 6.63
N GLY A 301 -3.71 -46.41 5.77
CA GLY A 301 -5.12 -46.01 5.94
C GLY A 301 -5.30 -44.80 6.85
N TRP A 302 -6.29 -43.97 6.51
CA TRP A 302 -6.60 -42.71 7.21
C TRP A 302 -7.92 -42.81 7.93
N GLN A 303 -7.95 -42.35 9.19
CA GLN A 303 -9.15 -42.36 10.01
C GLN A 303 -9.34 -41.01 10.69
N ARG A 304 -10.59 -40.54 10.70
CA ARG A 304 -10.96 -39.30 11.39
C ARG A 304 -10.78 -39.47 12.90
N VAL A 305 -10.19 -38.47 13.54
CA VAL A 305 -9.99 -38.39 15.00
C VAL A 305 -10.78 -37.20 15.54
N ALA A 306 -11.62 -37.45 16.54
CA ALA A 306 -12.33 -36.39 17.22
C ALA A 306 -11.39 -35.62 18.16
N LEU A 307 -11.31 -34.30 17.99
CA LEU A 307 -10.49 -33.44 18.86
C LEU A 307 -11.02 -33.33 20.29
N GLY A 308 -12.34 -33.45 20.49
CA GLY A 308 -12.98 -33.24 21.79
C GLY A 308 -12.95 -31.78 22.28
N LEU A 309 -12.63 -30.83 21.39
CA LEU A 309 -12.55 -29.40 21.70
C LEU A 309 -13.50 -28.61 20.79
N PRO A 310 -14.30 -27.67 21.31
CA PRO A 310 -15.06 -26.75 20.47
C PRO A 310 -14.12 -25.73 19.83
N LEU A 311 -14.09 -25.61 18.51
CA LEU A 311 -13.24 -24.66 17.78
C LEU A 311 -14.09 -23.68 16.96
N GLU A 312 -13.80 -22.39 17.12
CA GLU A 312 -14.39 -21.30 16.32
C GLU A 312 -13.35 -20.77 15.34
N LEU A 313 -13.10 -21.54 14.28
CA LEU A 313 -12.14 -21.20 13.23
C LEU A 313 -12.59 -21.79 11.88
N GLU A 314 -12.10 -21.22 10.79
CA GLU A 314 -12.36 -21.76 9.45
C GLU A 314 -11.58 -23.06 9.19
N SER A 315 -10.29 -23.13 9.53
CA SER A 315 -9.46 -24.31 9.25
C SER A 315 -8.17 -24.40 10.07
N LEU A 316 -7.72 -25.63 10.36
CA LEU A 316 -6.34 -25.91 10.79
C LEU A 316 -5.44 -25.99 9.55
N HIS A 317 -4.57 -25.00 9.40
CA HIS A 317 -3.77 -24.78 8.19
C HIS A 317 -2.52 -25.67 8.10
N ALA A 318 -1.87 -25.96 9.22
CA ALA A 318 -0.63 -26.74 9.24
C ALA A 318 -0.58 -27.69 10.45
N ALA A 319 0.23 -28.74 10.32
CA ALA A 319 0.52 -29.70 11.38
C ALA A 319 2.00 -30.10 11.34
N TRP A 320 2.55 -30.45 12.50
CA TRP A 320 3.90 -30.97 12.66
C TRP A 320 3.93 -32.04 13.75
N VAL A 321 4.57 -33.17 13.47
CA VAL A 321 4.82 -34.22 14.45
C VAL A 321 6.25 -34.07 14.96
N ASP A 322 6.41 -33.94 16.28
CA ASP A 322 7.72 -33.86 16.90
C ASP A 322 8.41 -35.24 17.00
N PRO A 323 9.75 -35.29 17.20
CA PRO A 323 10.48 -36.55 17.28
C PRO A 323 9.99 -37.50 18.39
N GLU A 324 9.35 -36.97 19.43
CA GLU A 324 8.79 -37.74 20.55
C GLU A 324 7.36 -38.26 20.28
N GLY A 325 6.77 -37.93 19.12
CA GLY A 325 5.44 -38.36 18.69
C GLY A 325 4.31 -37.45 19.17
N GLY A 326 4.62 -36.30 19.75
CA GLY A 326 3.67 -35.21 19.99
C GLY A 326 3.25 -34.54 18.69
N VAL A 327 2.04 -33.97 18.67
CA VAL A 327 1.45 -33.39 17.45
C VAL A 327 1.06 -31.96 17.70
N TRP A 328 1.52 -31.07 16.83
CA TRP A 328 1.24 -29.64 16.85
C TRP A 328 0.37 -29.28 15.65
N ALA A 329 -0.65 -28.46 15.85
CA ALA A 329 -1.49 -27.97 14.76
C ALA A 329 -1.83 -26.49 14.95
N VAL A 330 -1.79 -25.72 13.87
CA VAL A 330 -2.11 -24.29 13.86
C VAL A 330 -3.16 -23.95 12.82
N GLY A 331 -3.93 -22.90 13.07
CA GLY A 331 -4.92 -22.39 12.12
C GLY A 331 -5.66 -21.16 12.58
N GLY A 332 -6.83 -20.93 12.00
CA GLY A 332 -7.69 -19.77 12.24
C GLY A 332 -8.65 -19.55 11.08
N ASN A 333 -8.99 -18.29 10.84
CA ASN A 333 -9.73 -17.84 9.66
C ASN A 333 -8.75 -17.61 8.50
N VAL A 334 -8.36 -18.71 7.86
CA VAL A 334 -7.28 -18.77 6.86
C VAL A 334 -7.79 -18.96 5.42
N LEU A 335 -9.09 -19.17 5.25
CA LEU A 335 -9.74 -19.30 3.94
C LEU A 335 -10.33 -17.95 3.50
N SER A 336 -10.61 -17.05 4.44
CA SER A 336 -10.91 -15.65 4.19
C SER A 336 -9.65 -14.78 4.25
N GLY A 337 -9.67 -13.65 3.51
CA GLY A 337 -8.58 -12.67 3.51
C GLY A 337 -8.41 -11.91 4.84
N GLY A 338 -9.22 -12.22 5.86
CA GLY A 338 -9.15 -11.58 7.17
C GLY A 338 -8.02 -12.10 8.08
N LEU A 339 -7.52 -13.31 7.83
CA LEU A 339 -6.37 -13.93 8.52
C LEU A 339 -6.34 -13.67 10.04
N ASN A 340 -7.42 -14.04 10.74
CA ASN A 340 -7.61 -13.82 12.18
C ASN A 340 -8.03 -15.09 12.92
N ALA A 341 -8.43 -14.99 14.19
CA ALA A 341 -8.87 -16.10 15.04
C ALA A 341 -7.83 -17.22 15.21
N GLY A 342 -6.55 -16.86 15.37
CA GLY A 342 -5.44 -17.80 15.44
C GLY A 342 -5.57 -18.80 16.58
N THR A 343 -5.24 -20.06 16.28
CA THR A 343 -5.32 -21.20 17.18
C THR A 343 -4.06 -22.05 17.08
N LEU A 344 -3.56 -22.52 18.23
CA LEU A 344 -2.47 -23.48 18.36
C LEU A 344 -2.92 -24.63 19.26
N LEU A 345 -2.81 -25.86 18.77
CA LEU A 345 -3.20 -27.09 19.46
C LEU A 345 -1.99 -28.00 19.63
N HIS A 346 -1.98 -28.78 20.72
CA HIS A 346 -0.96 -29.79 20.99
C HIS A 346 -1.60 -31.09 21.45
N ARG A 347 -1.08 -32.23 20.99
CA ARG A 347 -1.40 -33.57 21.48
C ARG A 347 -0.12 -34.21 22.00
N GLY A 348 0.01 -34.28 23.33
CA GLY A 348 1.22 -34.78 23.98
C GLY A 348 1.23 -34.40 25.46
N PRO A 349 2.40 -34.40 26.10
CA PRO A 349 2.57 -33.84 27.44
C PRO A 349 2.05 -32.40 27.54
N ALA A 350 1.64 -31.98 28.73
CA ALA A 350 1.21 -30.60 28.96
C ALA A 350 2.36 -29.63 28.69
N VAL A 351 2.06 -28.54 27.97
CA VAL A 351 3.00 -27.47 27.62
C VAL A 351 2.46 -26.15 28.11
N ALA A 352 3.32 -25.15 28.26
CA ALA A 352 2.90 -23.81 28.66
C ALA A 352 1.93 -23.22 27.63
N GLU A 353 0.94 -22.47 28.08
CA GLU A 353 0.07 -21.70 27.20
C GLU A 353 0.85 -20.54 26.55
N VAL A 354 0.46 -20.15 25.34
CA VAL A 354 0.99 -18.94 24.73
C VAL A 354 0.45 -17.74 25.51
N PRO A 355 1.29 -16.78 25.95
CA PRO A 355 0.82 -15.56 26.57
C PRO A 355 -0.24 -14.89 25.70
N ALA A 356 -1.27 -14.34 26.36
CA ALA A 356 -2.22 -13.47 25.67
C ALA A 356 -1.44 -12.39 24.92
N PRO A 357 -1.85 -12.01 23.69
CA PRO A 357 -1.23 -10.89 23.01
C PRO A 357 -1.19 -9.72 23.98
N VAL A 358 -0.01 -9.09 24.13
CA VAL A 358 0.08 -7.87 24.91
C VAL A 358 -0.78 -6.83 24.19
N ASP A 359 -1.99 -6.62 24.70
CA ASP A 359 -2.78 -5.43 24.40
C ASP A 359 -1.85 -4.27 24.78
N PRO A 360 -1.54 -3.31 23.88
CA PRO A 360 -0.59 -2.22 24.16
C PRO A 360 -0.98 -1.31 25.35
N GLY A 361 -1.94 -1.72 26.17
CA GLY A 361 -2.60 -0.94 27.19
C GLY A 361 -3.52 0.10 26.56
N PRO A 362 -4.26 0.86 27.38
CA PRO A 362 -4.81 2.11 26.92
C PRO A 362 -3.65 2.92 26.32
N THR A 363 -3.81 3.38 25.08
CA THR A 363 -2.91 4.35 24.48
C THR A 363 -2.67 5.45 25.50
N LEU A 364 -1.41 5.63 25.92
CA LEU A 364 -1.03 6.82 26.68
C LEU A 364 -1.66 8.04 26.00
N PRO A 365 -2.14 9.05 26.77
CA PRO A 365 -2.67 10.26 26.18
C PRO A 365 -1.69 10.75 25.12
N ALA A 366 -2.17 10.97 23.89
CA ALA A 366 -1.32 11.39 22.80
C ALA A 366 -0.55 12.64 23.24
N SER A 367 0.78 12.59 23.16
CA SER A 367 1.66 13.69 23.53
C SER A 367 2.27 14.31 22.29
N CYS A 368 2.62 15.59 22.36
CA CYS A 368 3.38 16.22 21.29
C CYS A 368 4.87 15.85 21.41
N PRO A 369 5.51 15.35 20.34
CA PRO A 369 6.96 15.24 20.32
C PRO A 369 7.62 16.61 20.58
N ALA A 370 8.66 16.67 21.41
CA ALA A 370 9.29 17.93 21.82
C ALA A 370 9.71 18.81 20.62
N ALA A 371 10.27 18.20 19.57
CA ALA A 371 10.67 18.88 18.34
C ALA A 371 9.50 19.44 17.52
N ALA A 372 8.26 18.98 17.76
CA ALA A 372 7.06 19.42 17.06
C ALA A 372 6.28 20.50 17.84
N VAL A 373 6.63 20.79 19.10
CA VAL A 373 5.95 21.81 19.90
C VAL A 373 6.11 23.19 19.26
N ASP A 374 7.33 23.52 18.85
CA ASP A 374 7.65 24.81 18.23
C ASP A 374 8.88 24.67 17.33
N PRO A 375 8.72 24.13 16.11
CA PRO A 375 9.85 23.75 15.27
C PRO A 375 10.60 24.94 14.66
N ARG A 376 10.05 26.16 14.71
CA ARG A 376 10.63 27.38 14.15
C ARG A 376 10.46 28.57 15.12
N PRO A 377 11.07 28.52 16.32
CA PRO A 377 10.83 29.49 17.39
C PRO A 377 11.17 30.95 17.03
N GLU A 378 12.06 31.15 16.05
CA GLU A 378 12.47 32.45 15.50
C GLU A 378 11.52 33.01 14.42
N GLY A 379 10.56 32.20 13.94
CA GLY A 379 9.59 32.63 12.95
C GLY A 379 8.54 33.59 13.52
N SER A 380 7.87 34.33 12.64
CA SER A 380 6.67 35.07 13.04
C SER A 380 5.61 34.12 13.63
N ILE A 381 4.63 34.66 14.36
CA ILE A 381 3.57 33.80 14.91
C ILE A 381 2.79 33.09 13.80
N ALA A 382 2.62 33.72 12.64
CA ALA A 382 1.96 33.11 11.48
C ALA A 382 2.79 31.95 10.93
N ARG A 383 4.12 32.12 10.80
CA ARG A 383 5.03 31.03 10.40
C ARG A 383 4.97 29.85 11.37
N ARG A 384 4.96 30.10 12.67
CA ARG A 384 4.93 29.05 13.68
C ARG A 384 3.62 28.26 13.65
N TRP A 385 2.47 28.90 13.45
CA TRP A 385 1.20 28.21 13.22
C TRP A 385 1.11 27.50 11.85
N ASN A 386 1.78 28.02 10.82
CA ASN A 386 1.94 27.32 9.55
C ASN A 386 2.66 25.98 9.75
N GLU A 387 3.74 25.95 10.54
CA GLU A 387 4.43 24.68 10.86
C GLU A 387 3.53 23.70 11.65
N GLN A 388 2.64 24.21 12.51
CA GLN A 388 1.68 23.38 13.23
C GLN A 388 0.71 22.67 12.26
N ILE A 389 0.13 23.39 11.30
CA ILE A 389 -0.76 22.76 10.31
C ILE A 389 0.00 21.82 9.37
N LEU A 390 1.21 22.17 8.92
CA LEU A 390 2.03 21.28 8.10
C LEU A 390 2.33 19.99 8.85
N GLY A 391 2.67 20.08 10.15
CA GLY A 391 2.83 18.92 11.03
C GLY A 391 1.56 18.07 11.15
N ALA A 392 0.38 18.69 11.18
CA ALA A 392 -0.90 17.98 11.24
C ALA A 392 -1.24 17.27 9.92
N ILE A 393 -0.97 17.89 8.76
CA ILE A 393 -1.18 17.26 7.44
C ILE A 393 -0.34 15.99 7.31
N ARG A 394 0.94 16.03 7.73
CA ARG A 394 1.84 14.86 7.68
C ARG A 394 1.30 13.64 8.44
N ARG A 395 0.46 13.87 9.44
CA ARG A 395 -0.12 12.83 10.31
C ARG A 395 -1.52 12.37 9.90
N ASP A 396 -2.17 13.06 8.95
CA ASP A 396 -3.52 12.71 8.49
C ASP A 396 -3.49 11.93 7.16
N LEU A 397 -4.61 11.35 6.78
CA LEU A 397 -4.79 10.74 5.46
C LEU A 397 -4.53 11.75 4.34
N PRO A 398 -3.93 11.34 3.19
CA PRO A 398 -3.75 12.22 2.03
C PRO A 398 -5.10 12.66 1.42
N ARG A 399 -5.60 13.80 1.89
CA ARG A 399 -6.86 14.43 1.46
C ARG A 399 -6.56 15.83 0.92
N PRO A 400 -5.91 15.95 -0.27
CA PRO A 400 -5.36 17.22 -0.75
C PRO A 400 -6.40 18.35 -0.82
N THR A 401 -7.66 18.03 -1.10
CA THR A 401 -8.75 19.00 -1.12
C THR A 401 -9.09 19.54 0.27
N VAL A 402 -9.18 18.67 1.27
CA VAL A 402 -9.40 19.02 2.68
C VAL A 402 -8.21 19.82 3.22
N HIS A 403 -6.99 19.41 2.87
CA HIS A 403 -5.76 20.07 3.31
C HIS A 403 -5.64 21.49 2.73
N ALA A 404 -5.94 21.68 1.44
CA ALA A 404 -5.98 23.00 0.81
C ALA A 404 -6.98 23.93 1.51
N ARG A 405 -8.19 23.43 1.82
CA ARG A 405 -9.21 24.18 2.56
C ARG A 405 -8.77 24.55 3.98
N ASN A 406 -8.15 23.62 4.70
CA ASN A 406 -7.67 23.88 6.06
C ASN A 406 -6.54 24.90 6.08
N LEU A 407 -5.62 24.85 5.10
CA LEU A 407 -4.58 25.86 4.90
C LEU A 407 -5.17 27.24 4.63
N TYR A 408 -6.18 27.34 3.76
CA TYR A 408 -6.88 28.59 3.49
C TYR A 408 -7.56 29.16 4.74
N HIS A 409 -8.36 28.37 5.45
CA HIS A 409 -9.07 28.83 6.63
C HIS A 409 -8.14 29.24 7.78
N LEU A 410 -7.00 28.56 7.96
CA LEU A 410 -5.96 29.03 8.87
C LEU A 410 -5.41 30.39 8.42
N SER A 411 -5.06 30.52 7.15
CA SER A 411 -4.47 31.75 6.59
C SER A 411 -5.42 32.94 6.70
N ALA A 412 -6.71 32.72 6.41
CA ALA A 412 -7.74 33.72 6.58
C ALA A 412 -7.93 34.11 8.05
N ALA A 413 -7.86 33.16 8.99
CA ALA A 413 -7.94 33.48 10.42
C ALA A 413 -6.79 34.38 10.89
N MET A 414 -5.56 34.08 10.44
CA MET A 414 -4.38 34.90 10.78
C MET A 414 -4.45 36.28 10.11
N TRP A 415 -4.88 36.34 8.85
CA TRP A 415 -5.10 37.58 8.12
C TRP A 415 -6.16 38.45 8.77
N ASP A 416 -7.34 37.91 9.06
CA ASP A 416 -8.48 38.66 9.62
C ASP A 416 -8.13 39.28 10.97
N VAL A 417 -7.36 38.58 11.81
CA VAL A 417 -6.82 39.16 13.04
C VAL A 417 -5.83 40.28 12.75
N TRP A 418 -4.89 40.07 11.81
CA TRP A 418 -3.90 41.09 11.47
C TRP A 418 -4.56 42.35 10.92
N ALA A 419 -5.55 42.19 10.03
CA ALA A 419 -6.33 43.23 9.38
C ALA A 419 -7.27 43.95 10.35
N ALA A 420 -7.77 43.28 11.40
CA ALA A 420 -8.58 43.92 12.44
C ALA A 420 -7.83 45.05 13.17
N TYR A 421 -6.51 44.92 13.32
CA TYR A 421 -5.65 45.96 13.93
C TYR A 421 -5.04 46.94 12.91
N ASP A 422 -5.37 46.82 11.63
CA ASP A 422 -4.90 47.72 10.58
C ASP A 422 -6.04 48.65 10.11
N ALA A 423 -5.75 49.94 9.92
CA ALA A 423 -6.80 50.92 9.60
C ALA A 423 -7.30 50.85 8.16
N THR A 424 -6.55 50.23 7.24
CA THR A 424 -6.81 50.30 5.79
C THR A 424 -7.37 48.99 5.25
N THR A 425 -6.77 47.87 5.63
CA THR A 425 -7.00 46.56 5.00
C THR A 425 -8.38 45.97 5.31
N ASP A 426 -8.91 45.09 4.45
CA ASP A 426 -10.16 44.38 4.70
C ASP A 426 -9.91 42.95 5.20
N GLY A 427 -10.69 42.49 6.17
CA GLY A 427 -10.75 41.08 6.52
C GLY A 427 -11.69 40.28 5.60
N VAL A 428 -11.38 39.00 5.41
CA VAL A 428 -12.11 38.07 4.54
C VAL A 428 -13.45 37.69 5.16
N PHE A 429 -13.45 37.24 6.42
CA PHE A 429 -14.63 36.79 7.14
C PHE A 429 -15.01 37.75 8.27
N TYR A 430 -14.02 38.33 8.96
CA TYR A 430 -14.20 39.26 10.08
C TYR A 430 -13.70 40.66 9.73
N ARG A 431 -14.51 41.70 10.02
CA ARG A 431 -14.27 43.07 9.49
C ARG A 431 -14.16 44.15 10.55
N GLU A 432 -14.54 43.87 11.78
CA GLU A 432 -14.50 44.88 12.84
C GLU A 432 -13.05 45.29 13.14
N LYS A 433 -12.85 46.58 13.39
CA LYS A 433 -11.55 47.17 13.70
C LYS A 433 -11.33 47.24 15.20
N HIS A 434 -10.08 47.00 15.61
CA HIS A 434 -9.65 46.92 16.99
C HIS A 434 -8.41 47.78 17.20
N ALA A 435 -8.27 48.32 18.41
CA ALA A 435 -7.10 49.09 18.83
C ALA A 435 -6.45 48.42 20.04
N ALA A 436 -5.13 48.54 20.16
CA ALA A 436 -4.37 48.07 21.30
C ALA A 436 -3.20 49.02 21.56
N SER A 437 -2.76 49.14 22.82
CA SER A 437 -1.57 49.90 23.17
C SER A 437 -0.29 49.28 22.62
N ASP A 438 -0.26 47.94 22.54
CA ASP A 438 0.78 47.16 21.85
C ASP A 438 0.13 46.25 20.81
N VAL A 439 0.08 46.73 19.57
CA VAL A 439 -0.52 46.02 18.44
C VAL A 439 0.25 44.74 18.09
N ALA A 440 1.58 44.73 18.26
CA ALA A 440 2.39 43.56 17.92
C ALA A 440 2.12 42.39 18.89
N ALA A 441 2.07 42.68 20.20
CA ALA A 441 1.68 41.70 21.21
C ALA A 441 0.22 41.25 21.03
N ALA A 442 -0.70 42.18 20.79
CA ALA A 442 -2.11 41.88 20.58
C ALA A 442 -2.34 40.98 19.36
N ARG A 443 -1.69 41.27 18.22
CA ARG A 443 -1.71 40.39 17.03
C ARG A 443 -1.18 39.01 17.33
N THR A 444 -0.08 38.90 18.08
CA THR A 444 0.53 37.61 18.43
C THR A 444 -0.42 36.73 19.23
N GLU A 445 -1.06 37.30 20.26
CA GLU A 445 -2.02 36.58 21.09
C GLU A 445 -3.30 36.22 20.31
N ALA A 446 -3.90 37.19 19.63
CA ALA A 446 -5.15 37.00 18.90
C ALA A 446 -5.01 35.98 17.75
N ILE A 447 -3.91 36.04 16.98
CA ILE A 447 -3.61 35.06 15.93
C ILE A 447 -3.51 33.66 16.54
N SER A 448 -2.90 33.54 17.71
CA SER A 448 -2.70 32.24 18.35
C SER A 448 -4.01 31.61 18.81
N TYR A 449 -4.91 32.39 19.41
CA TYR A 449 -6.25 31.88 19.73
C TYR A 449 -7.05 31.54 18.47
N ALA A 450 -6.99 32.38 17.43
CA ALA A 450 -7.72 32.11 16.18
C ALA A 450 -7.24 30.81 15.51
N ALA A 451 -5.92 30.67 15.33
CA ALA A 451 -5.30 29.49 14.74
C ALA A 451 -5.56 28.23 15.58
N TYR A 452 -5.37 28.29 16.90
CA TYR A 452 -5.61 27.16 17.80
C TYR A 452 -7.03 26.63 17.68
N ARG A 453 -8.04 27.51 17.68
CA ARG A 453 -9.46 27.13 17.61
C ARG A 453 -9.81 26.53 16.26
N VAL A 454 -9.38 27.16 15.16
CA VAL A 454 -9.61 26.64 13.80
C VAL A 454 -8.97 25.26 13.65
N LEU A 455 -7.69 25.09 13.98
CA LEU A 455 -6.99 23.82 13.78
C LEU A 455 -7.51 22.70 14.68
N THR A 456 -7.79 22.99 15.96
CA THR A 456 -8.36 22.00 16.88
C THR A 456 -9.71 21.51 16.36
N HIS A 457 -10.55 22.40 15.81
CA HIS A 457 -11.80 22.02 15.17
C HIS A 457 -11.57 21.13 13.94
N ARG A 458 -10.76 21.58 12.97
CA ARG A 458 -10.57 20.90 11.67
C ARG A 458 -9.98 19.49 11.80
N TYR A 459 -9.10 19.26 12.78
CA TYR A 459 -8.37 17.99 12.93
C TYR A 459 -9.01 17.01 13.93
N THR A 460 -10.20 17.32 14.45
CA THR A 460 -10.87 16.46 15.45
C THR A 460 -11.11 15.02 14.94
N LYS A 461 -11.40 14.84 13.64
CA LYS A 461 -11.67 13.53 13.01
C LYS A 461 -10.49 12.96 12.22
N ALA A 462 -9.33 13.61 12.24
CA ALA A 462 -8.14 13.16 11.54
C ALA A 462 -7.52 11.93 12.23
N ILE A 463 -6.89 11.03 11.47
CA ILE A 463 -6.23 9.83 12.04
C ILE A 463 -5.14 10.22 13.05
N GLY A 464 -4.35 11.25 12.75
CA GLY A 464 -3.38 11.87 13.66
C GLY A 464 -3.91 13.02 14.51
N GLY A 465 -5.24 13.14 14.65
CA GLY A 465 -5.92 14.28 15.27
C GLY A 465 -5.55 14.47 16.75
N ALA A 466 -5.48 13.39 17.53
CA ALA A 466 -5.15 13.46 18.96
C ALA A 466 -3.73 14.02 19.20
N THR A 467 -2.72 13.53 18.46
CA THR A 467 -1.35 14.06 18.53
C THR A 467 -1.27 15.50 18.05
N SER A 468 -2.01 15.85 17.00
CA SER A 468 -2.04 17.22 16.48
C SER A 468 -2.66 18.18 17.49
N ALA A 469 -3.77 17.81 18.13
CA ALA A 469 -4.39 18.57 19.22
C ALA A 469 -3.44 18.74 20.41
N ALA A 470 -2.70 17.69 20.79
CA ALA A 470 -1.67 17.78 21.83
C ALA A 470 -0.55 18.76 21.45
N CYS A 471 -0.11 18.79 20.19
CA CYS A 471 0.87 19.77 19.71
C CYS A 471 0.33 21.19 19.71
N PHE A 472 -0.90 21.43 19.25
CA PHE A 472 -1.50 22.76 19.27
C PHE A 472 -1.64 23.29 20.70
N ARG A 473 -2.04 22.42 21.64
CA ARG A 473 -2.13 22.78 23.07
C ARG A 473 -0.76 23.08 23.67
N ALA A 474 0.22 22.19 23.47
CA ALA A 474 1.59 22.39 23.96
C ALA A 474 2.22 23.67 23.39
N PHE A 475 1.89 24.02 22.15
CA PHE A 475 2.33 25.27 21.54
C PHE A 475 1.69 26.51 22.19
N MET A 476 0.37 26.48 22.45
CA MET A 476 -0.31 27.55 23.22
C MET A 476 0.30 27.74 24.61
N GLU A 477 0.57 26.64 25.32
CA GLU A 477 1.21 26.66 26.64
C GLU A 477 2.65 27.19 26.57
N LYS A 478 3.40 26.81 25.53
CA LYS A 478 4.75 27.32 25.25
C LYS A 478 4.77 28.84 25.04
N LEU A 479 3.70 29.40 24.47
CA LEU A 479 3.50 30.84 24.30
C LEU A 479 3.01 31.56 25.57
N GLY A 480 2.66 30.81 26.63
CA GLY A 480 2.10 31.36 27.87
C GLY A 480 0.61 31.67 27.81
N TYR A 481 -0.11 31.17 26.81
CA TYR A 481 -1.54 31.39 26.64
C TYR A 481 -2.37 30.25 27.22
N ALA A 482 -3.55 30.57 27.77
CA ALA A 482 -4.48 29.60 28.37
C ALA A 482 -5.34 28.92 27.27
N PRO A 483 -5.08 27.66 26.89
CA PRO A 483 -5.75 27.03 25.74
C PRO A 483 -7.26 26.84 25.97
N ASP A 484 -7.69 26.75 27.23
CA ASP A 484 -9.08 26.52 27.61
C ASP A 484 -9.91 27.81 27.71
N ALA A 485 -9.30 28.98 27.50
CA ALA A 485 -9.99 30.26 27.55
C ALA A 485 -10.75 30.54 26.22
N THR A 486 -12.04 30.23 26.21
CA THR A 486 -12.93 30.28 25.01
C THR A 486 -13.77 31.55 24.89
N GLY A 487 -13.72 32.45 25.87
CA GLY A 487 -14.56 33.66 25.90
C GLY A 487 -14.35 34.56 24.68
N THR A 488 -15.45 35.11 24.16
CA THR A 488 -15.53 35.96 22.97
C THR A 488 -15.92 37.40 23.28
N ASP A 489 -16.22 37.71 24.55
CA ASP A 489 -16.68 39.03 24.98
C ASP A 489 -15.52 40.03 25.19
N GLY A 490 -15.75 41.28 24.78
CA GLY A 490 -14.83 42.41 24.93
C GLY A 490 -13.75 42.52 23.85
N ASP A 491 -12.95 43.59 23.89
CA ASP A 491 -12.00 43.94 22.82
C ASP A 491 -10.57 43.39 23.03
N GLY A 492 -10.39 42.54 24.04
CA GLY A 492 -9.09 41.91 24.30
C GLY A 492 -8.67 40.96 23.16
N PRO A 493 -7.35 40.82 22.89
CA PRO A 493 -6.83 40.01 21.78
C PRO A 493 -7.30 38.55 21.82
N ARG A 494 -7.35 37.92 23.00
CA ARG A 494 -7.94 36.59 23.18
C ARG A 494 -9.38 36.50 22.67
N ALA A 495 -10.23 37.46 23.08
CA ALA A 495 -11.64 37.47 22.73
C ALA A 495 -11.81 37.68 21.22
N LEU A 496 -11.04 38.60 20.63
CA LEU A 496 -10.96 38.80 19.18
C LEU A 496 -10.56 37.51 18.46
N GLY A 497 -9.46 36.85 18.85
CA GLY A 497 -9.00 35.61 18.23
C GLY A 497 -10.05 34.49 18.27
N ASN A 498 -10.72 34.32 19.41
CA ASN A 498 -11.83 33.37 19.55
C ASN A 498 -13.03 33.74 18.64
N ARG A 499 -13.39 35.02 18.53
CA ARG A 499 -14.46 35.48 17.62
C ARG A 499 -14.13 35.20 16.15
N VAL A 500 -12.92 35.55 15.70
CA VAL A 500 -12.48 35.29 14.32
C VAL A 500 -12.57 33.79 14.00
N ALA A 501 -12.08 32.93 14.89
CA ALA A 501 -12.20 31.49 14.71
C ALA A 501 -13.66 31.02 14.65
N GLN A 502 -14.53 31.55 15.52
CA GLN A 502 -15.95 31.20 15.52
C GLN A 502 -16.62 31.55 14.19
N VAL A 503 -16.33 32.73 13.63
CA VAL A 503 -16.88 33.15 12.33
C VAL A 503 -16.42 32.21 11.21
N ILE A 504 -15.14 31.86 11.16
CA ILE A 504 -14.58 30.98 10.12
C ILE A 504 -15.07 29.54 10.25
N ILE A 505 -15.18 29.02 11.48
CA ILE A 505 -15.77 27.69 11.73
C ILE A 505 -17.22 27.68 11.28
N GLY A 506 -17.99 28.73 11.61
CA GLY A 506 -19.38 28.88 11.18
C GLY A 506 -19.52 28.93 9.66
N ALA A 507 -18.70 29.74 8.98
CA ALA A 507 -18.70 29.82 7.52
C ALA A 507 -18.39 28.47 6.86
N GLY A 508 -17.51 27.68 7.46
CA GLY A 508 -17.15 26.35 6.97
C GLY A 508 -18.18 25.25 7.20
N ALA A 509 -19.27 25.49 7.95
CA ALA A 509 -20.28 24.48 8.19
C ALA A 509 -21.11 24.17 6.93
N ASP A 510 -21.39 25.20 6.13
CA ASP A 510 -22.27 25.15 4.96
C ASP A 510 -21.56 25.51 3.64
N ASP A 511 -20.23 25.51 3.63
CA ASP A 511 -19.42 25.89 2.45
C ASP A 511 -19.36 24.83 1.36
N GLY A 512 -20.20 23.79 1.43
CA GLY A 512 -20.23 22.69 0.48
C GLY A 512 -19.22 21.56 0.74
N ALA A 513 -18.31 21.67 1.73
CA ALA A 513 -17.30 20.63 1.98
C ALA A 513 -17.86 19.37 2.70
N ASN A 514 -19.02 19.46 3.34
CA ASN A 514 -19.65 18.38 4.12
C ASN A 514 -18.78 17.87 5.30
N GLU A 515 -18.12 18.79 6.00
CA GLU A 515 -17.22 18.47 7.13
C GLU A 515 -17.92 17.72 8.29
N GLN A 516 -19.18 18.03 8.57
CA GLN A 516 -19.94 17.38 9.64
C GLN A 516 -20.05 15.86 9.45
N GLN A 517 -20.03 15.38 8.21
CA GLN A 517 -20.05 13.97 7.85
C GLN A 517 -18.67 13.43 7.44
N ASP A 518 -17.59 14.09 7.87
CA ASP A 518 -16.20 13.76 7.51
C ASP A 518 -15.96 13.76 6.00
N TYR A 519 -16.47 14.80 5.33
CA TYR A 519 -16.23 15.06 3.90
C TYR A 519 -16.72 13.93 2.98
N LYS A 520 -17.69 13.13 3.42
CA LYS A 520 -18.34 12.10 2.60
C LYS A 520 -18.95 12.71 1.34
N ASP A 521 -18.90 11.96 0.25
CA ASP A 521 -19.52 12.35 -1.02
C ASP A 521 -21.02 12.60 -0.85
N THR A 522 -21.48 13.72 -1.40
CA THR A 522 -22.90 14.15 -1.42
C THR A 522 -23.51 14.09 -2.82
N THR A 523 -22.77 13.59 -3.81
CA THR A 523 -23.20 13.50 -5.21
C THR A 523 -23.69 12.11 -5.61
N GLY A 524 -23.37 11.07 -4.83
CA GLY A 524 -23.70 9.69 -5.16
C GLY A 524 -22.90 9.19 -6.37
N PHE A 525 -21.63 9.58 -6.49
CA PHE A 525 -20.80 9.19 -7.62
C PHE A 525 -20.66 7.67 -7.70
N LEU A 526 -20.94 7.12 -8.87
CA LEU A 526 -20.72 5.72 -9.21
C LEU A 526 -19.80 5.64 -10.42
N ALA A 527 -18.74 4.84 -10.32
CA ALA A 527 -17.88 4.59 -11.45
C ALA A 527 -18.60 3.73 -12.50
N ALA A 528 -18.45 4.09 -13.79
CA ALA A 528 -19.03 3.33 -14.88
C ALA A 528 -18.30 1.99 -15.12
N ASN A 529 -17.02 1.93 -14.79
CA ASN A 529 -16.18 0.75 -15.00
C ASN A 529 -16.10 -0.11 -13.73
N THR A 530 -16.12 -1.43 -13.91
CA THR A 530 -15.87 -2.40 -12.85
C THR A 530 -14.47 -2.22 -12.26
N PRO A 531 -14.28 -2.35 -10.93
CA PRO A 531 -12.97 -2.18 -10.32
C PRO A 531 -11.90 -3.12 -10.88
N LEU A 532 -10.69 -2.61 -11.09
CA LEU A 532 -9.51 -3.37 -11.49
C LEU A 532 -8.86 -4.04 -10.28
N VAL A 533 -8.84 -5.37 -10.23
CA VAL A 533 -8.00 -6.12 -9.29
C VAL A 533 -6.55 -6.00 -9.75
N VAL A 534 -5.78 -5.13 -9.11
CA VAL A 534 -4.41 -4.76 -9.55
C VAL A 534 -3.49 -5.98 -9.66
N ASP A 535 -3.67 -6.91 -8.74
CA ASP A 535 -2.85 -8.09 -8.57
C ASP A 535 -3.20 -9.24 -9.52
N ALA A 536 -4.26 -9.09 -10.30
CA ALA A 536 -4.62 -10.00 -11.38
C ALA A 536 -4.13 -9.42 -12.72
N PRO A 537 -3.69 -10.28 -13.67
CA PRO A 537 -3.43 -9.83 -15.03
C PRO A 537 -4.73 -9.45 -15.73
N GLY A 538 -4.65 -8.46 -16.61
CA GLY A 538 -5.77 -8.03 -17.46
C GLY A 538 -6.72 -7.09 -16.74
N LEU A 539 -7.88 -6.87 -17.34
CA LEU A 539 -8.98 -6.08 -16.78
C LEU A 539 -10.30 -6.28 -17.54
N THR A 540 -11.39 -5.91 -16.89
CA THR A 540 -12.71 -5.73 -17.53
C THR A 540 -13.10 -4.26 -17.49
N VAL A 541 -13.32 -3.64 -18.65
CA VAL A 541 -13.69 -2.23 -18.77
C VAL A 541 -14.83 -2.07 -19.78
N ALA A 542 -15.82 -1.25 -19.44
CA ALA A 542 -16.93 -0.93 -20.34
C ALA A 542 -16.58 0.24 -21.26
N ASN A 543 -15.88 1.25 -20.72
CA ASN A 543 -15.41 2.39 -21.49
C ASN A 543 -13.96 2.74 -21.10
N PRO A 544 -12.97 2.53 -21.98
CA PRO A 544 -11.56 2.78 -21.67
C PRO A 544 -11.23 4.27 -21.50
N SER A 545 -12.11 5.18 -21.91
CA SER A 545 -11.92 6.63 -21.70
C SER A 545 -12.27 7.06 -20.27
N LEU A 546 -13.02 6.25 -19.51
CA LEU A 546 -13.51 6.60 -18.18
C LEU A 546 -12.70 5.95 -17.05
N TRP A 547 -12.72 6.60 -15.90
CA TRP A 547 -12.02 6.16 -14.70
C TRP A 547 -12.50 4.79 -14.24
N GLN A 548 -11.53 3.97 -13.82
CA GLN A 548 -11.73 2.66 -13.26
C GLN A 548 -11.16 2.64 -11.84
N PRO A 549 -11.98 2.38 -10.81
CA PRO A 549 -11.50 2.22 -9.45
C PRO A 549 -10.52 1.04 -9.35
N LEU A 550 -9.51 1.12 -8.50
CA LEU A 550 -8.65 -0.02 -8.21
C LEU A 550 -9.17 -0.81 -7.01
N ASN A 551 -9.00 -2.13 -7.04
CA ASN A 551 -9.21 -3.04 -5.93
C ASN A 551 -7.84 -3.54 -5.44
N LEU A 552 -7.44 -3.09 -4.24
CA LEU A 552 -6.13 -3.36 -3.65
C LEU A 552 -6.25 -4.40 -2.54
N ALA A 553 -5.45 -5.47 -2.59
CA ALA A 553 -5.41 -6.48 -1.52
C ALA A 553 -4.90 -5.90 -0.18
N VAL A 554 -4.01 -4.91 -0.26
CA VAL A 554 -3.48 -4.14 0.86
C VAL A 554 -3.47 -2.67 0.47
N ALA A 555 -3.93 -1.79 1.35
CA ALA A 555 -3.95 -0.35 1.12
C ALA A 555 -3.18 0.38 2.22
N VAL A 556 -2.12 1.09 1.82
CA VAL A 556 -1.31 1.93 2.69
C VAL A 556 -1.09 3.23 1.95
N THR A 557 -1.48 4.32 2.59
CA THR A 557 -1.31 5.68 2.05
C THR A 557 0.18 6.02 1.85
N GLN A 558 0.46 7.07 1.08
CA GLN A 558 1.82 7.52 0.82
C GLN A 558 2.59 7.87 2.10
N ASN A 559 1.91 8.30 3.16
CA ASN A 559 2.46 8.55 4.50
C ASN A 559 2.41 7.37 5.47
N GLY A 560 2.26 6.15 4.94
CA GLY A 560 2.42 4.93 5.72
C GLY A 560 1.24 4.59 6.63
N ILE A 561 0.13 5.32 6.53
CA ILE A 561 -1.11 5.02 7.26
C ILE A 561 -1.81 3.86 6.54
N ILE A 562 -2.01 2.75 7.26
CA ILE A 562 -2.77 1.60 6.80
C ILE A 562 -4.24 1.98 6.71
N THR A 563 -4.87 1.71 5.57
CA THR A 563 -6.30 1.94 5.31
C THR A 563 -6.99 0.61 5.00
N THR A 564 -8.32 0.62 4.95
CA THR A 564 -9.10 -0.56 4.54
C THR A 564 -8.69 -0.98 3.12
N SER A 565 -8.32 -2.25 2.95
CA SER A 565 -8.12 -2.87 1.64
C SER A 565 -9.45 -2.97 0.88
N GLY A 566 -9.37 -3.14 -0.44
CA GLY A 566 -10.54 -3.25 -1.30
C GLY A 566 -10.63 -2.16 -2.36
N VAL A 567 -11.87 -1.87 -2.76
CA VAL A 567 -12.20 -0.98 -3.88
C VAL A 567 -12.04 0.49 -3.48
N GLN A 568 -11.31 1.25 -4.30
CA GLN A 568 -11.17 2.70 -4.17
C GLN A 568 -12.52 3.42 -4.33
N GLY A 569 -12.82 4.34 -3.41
CA GLY A 569 -13.86 5.36 -3.59
C GLY A 569 -13.29 6.65 -4.19
N TYR A 570 -14.12 7.48 -4.81
CA TYR A 570 -13.68 8.80 -5.29
C TYR A 570 -13.56 9.79 -4.12
N ILE A 571 -12.32 10.08 -3.71
CA ILE A 571 -12.01 11.10 -2.70
C ILE A 571 -12.44 12.49 -3.20
N GLY A 572 -13.39 13.11 -2.49
CA GLY A 572 -13.83 14.48 -2.74
C GLY A 572 -14.70 14.67 -3.99
N ALA A 573 -15.50 13.68 -4.39
CA ALA A 573 -16.31 13.78 -5.62
C ALA A 573 -17.25 15.00 -5.70
N HIS A 574 -17.63 15.59 -4.56
CA HIS A 574 -18.46 16.79 -4.46
C HIS A 574 -17.68 18.10 -4.43
N TRP A 575 -16.34 18.09 -4.46
CA TRP A 575 -15.52 19.26 -4.08
C TRP A 575 -15.71 20.49 -4.97
N GLY A 576 -16.21 20.34 -6.20
CA GLY A 576 -16.61 21.47 -7.05
C GLY A 576 -17.75 22.32 -6.48
N ARG A 577 -18.45 21.83 -5.44
CA ARG A 577 -19.49 22.56 -4.71
C ARG A 577 -18.93 23.42 -3.57
N VAL A 578 -17.64 23.32 -3.25
CA VAL A 578 -17.04 24.08 -2.16
C VAL A 578 -16.95 25.56 -2.53
N THR A 579 -17.25 26.44 -1.57
CA THR A 579 -17.17 27.90 -1.75
C THR A 579 -15.73 28.33 -2.04
N PRO A 580 -15.45 28.97 -3.18
CA PRO A 580 -14.10 29.44 -3.53
C PRO A 580 -13.73 30.75 -2.81
N PHE A 581 -12.45 31.07 -2.80
CA PHE A 581 -11.87 32.32 -2.33
C PHE A 581 -12.06 33.47 -3.33
N ALA A 582 -11.73 33.22 -4.62
CA ALA A 582 -11.70 34.25 -5.65
C ALA A 582 -12.57 33.94 -6.87
N LEU A 583 -12.83 32.66 -7.15
CA LEU A 583 -13.53 32.25 -8.36
C LEU A 583 -15.04 32.56 -8.32
N THR A 584 -15.61 32.86 -9.49
CA THR A 584 -17.04 33.02 -9.71
C THR A 584 -17.48 32.14 -10.88
N ARG A 585 -18.73 31.67 -10.83
CA ARG A 585 -19.31 30.91 -11.95
C ARG A 585 -19.75 31.86 -13.07
N PRO A 586 -19.70 31.42 -14.34
CA PRO A 586 -20.29 32.18 -15.44
C PRO A 586 -21.81 32.32 -15.27
N GLU A 587 -22.36 33.38 -15.87
CA GLU A 587 -23.81 33.60 -15.92
C GLU A 587 -24.50 32.42 -16.63
N GLY A 588 -25.58 31.91 -16.05
CA GLY A 588 -26.27 30.69 -16.53
C GLY A 588 -25.72 29.37 -15.97
N GLY A 589 -24.65 29.41 -15.16
CA GLY A 589 -24.03 28.23 -14.58
C GLY A 589 -22.99 27.56 -15.51
N GLY A 590 -22.37 26.47 -15.04
CA GLY A 590 -21.26 25.81 -15.72
C GLY A 590 -20.01 25.72 -14.83
N LEU A 591 -18.91 25.21 -15.40
CA LEU A 591 -17.62 25.08 -14.72
C LEU A 591 -17.08 26.46 -14.32
N TYR A 592 -16.33 26.54 -13.20
CA TYR A 592 -15.62 27.78 -12.84
C TYR A 592 -14.60 28.17 -13.91
N LEU A 593 -13.89 27.18 -14.44
CA LEU A 593 -12.95 27.32 -15.55
C LEU A 593 -13.13 26.14 -16.50
N ASP A 594 -13.59 26.39 -17.72
CA ASP A 594 -13.78 25.36 -18.74
C ASP A 594 -12.43 24.95 -19.36
N PRO A 595 -12.01 23.67 -19.24
CA PRO A 595 -10.80 23.15 -19.86
C PRO A 595 -10.97 22.80 -21.35
N GLY A 596 -12.20 22.79 -21.87
CA GLY A 596 -12.53 22.13 -23.13
C GLY A 596 -12.59 20.61 -23.00
N ALA A 597 -12.78 19.93 -24.13
CA ALA A 597 -12.89 18.47 -24.13
C ALA A 597 -11.53 17.80 -23.84
N PRO A 598 -11.45 16.81 -22.93
CA PRO A 598 -10.25 16.00 -22.78
C PRO A 598 -10.08 15.04 -23.97
N PRO A 599 -8.87 14.54 -24.21
CA PRO A 599 -8.65 13.44 -25.14
C PRO A 599 -9.48 12.22 -24.72
N VAL A 600 -10.18 11.64 -25.70
CA VAL A 600 -10.88 10.36 -25.55
C VAL A 600 -10.02 9.22 -26.08
N PHE A 601 -10.39 7.98 -25.79
CA PHE A 601 -9.68 6.83 -26.33
C PHE A 601 -9.65 6.87 -27.86
N GLY A 602 -8.44 6.86 -28.42
CA GLY A 602 -8.16 7.10 -29.82
C GLY A 602 -6.67 7.28 -30.06
N ALA A 603 -6.26 7.59 -31.29
CA ALA A 603 -4.85 7.68 -31.68
C ALA A 603 -4.02 8.66 -30.80
N GLU A 604 -4.58 9.82 -30.48
CA GLU A 604 -3.93 10.83 -29.62
C GLU A 604 -3.65 10.29 -28.22
N LEU A 605 -4.68 9.80 -27.51
CA LEU A 605 -4.52 9.29 -26.15
C LEU A 605 -3.57 8.09 -26.10
N ARG A 606 -3.61 7.21 -27.12
CA ARG A 606 -2.66 6.10 -27.25
C ARG A 606 -1.22 6.58 -27.32
N GLY A 607 -0.94 7.61 -28.12
CA GLY A 607 0.39 8.22 -28.22
C GLY A 607 0.89 8.73 -26.87
N HIS A 608 0.04 9.40 -26.09
CA HIS A 608 0.40 9.87 -24.76
C HIS A 608 0.67 8.74 -23.77
N VAL A 609 -0.07 7.64 -23.84
CA VAL A 609 0.14 6.47 -22.99
C VAL A 609 1.46 5.76 -23.31
N VAL A 610 1.83 5.66 -24.59
CA VAL A 610 3.15 5.15 -25.00
C VAL A 610 4.28 6.01 -24.45
N GLU A 611 4.10 7.34 -24.41
CA GLU A 611 5.09 8.23 -23.79
C GLU A 611 5.20 8.02 -22.28
N VAL A 612 4.09 7.78 -21.59
CA VAL A 612 4.12 7.40 -20.17
C VAL A 612 4.92 6.11 -19.97
N LEU A 613 4.67 5.08 -20.79
CA LEU A 613 5.40 3.82 -20.72
C LEU A 613 6.91 4.00 -20.97
N ARG A 614 7.28 4.86 -21.93
CA ARG A 614 8.67 5.20 -22.20
C ARG A 614 9.34 5.83 -20.98
N LYS A 615 8.66 6.78 -20.32
CA LYS A 615 9.17 7.42 -19.10
C LYS A 615 9.34 6.44 -17.95
N THR A 616 8.40 5.51 -17.73
CA THR A 616 8.55 4.48 -16.70
C THR A 616 9.64 3.47 -17.03
N GLY A 617 9.94 3.21 -18.31
CA GLY A 617 11.10 2.43 -18.75
C GLY A 617 12.45 3.13 -18.57
N TRP A 618 12.47 4.46 -18.52
CA TRP A 618 13.70 5.22 -18.26
C TRP A 618 14.11 5.27 -16.78
N THR A 619 13.31 4.73 -15.86
CA THR A 619 13.64 4.66 -14.42
C THR A 619 14.88 3.79 -14.13
N GLY A 620 15.20 2.86 -15.02
CA GLY A 620 16.42 2.04 -15.00
C GLY A 620 17.51 2.52 -15.96
N SER A 621 17.38 3.72 -16.56
CA SER A 621 18.35 4.21 -17.55
C SER A 621 19.63 4.74 -16.91
N ASP A 622 20.77 4.32 -17.46
CA ASP A 622 22.11 4.80 -17.10
C ASP A 622 22.56 6.04 -17.90
N GLU A 623 21.76 6.48 -18.87
CA GLU A 623 22.03 7.69 -19.64
C GLU A 623 22.19 8.91 -18.73
N ARG A 624 23.19 9.73 -18.99
CA ARG A 624 23.39 10.98 -18.24
C ARG A 624 22.64 12.14 -18.89
N VAL A 625 21.92 12.91 -18.09
CA VAL A 625 21.20 14.12 -18.50
C VAL A 625 21.64 15.30 -17.64
N ASP A 626 21.76 16.48 -18.27
CA ASP A 626 22.00 17.74 -17.55
C ASP A 626 20.68 18.28 -17.01
N LEU A 627 20.58 18.41 -15.69
CA LEU A 627 19.42 18.94 -14.98
C LEU A 627 19.64 20.36 -14.47
N SER A 628 20.74 21.01 -14.85
CA SER A 628 21.00 22.38 -14.44
C SER A 628 19.91 23.30 -14.99
N PRO A 629 19.62 24.42 -14.33
CA PRO A 629 18.68 25.39 -14.90
C PRO A 629 19.13 25.91 -16.27
N GLY A 630 20.42 25.78 -16.61
CA GLY A 630 20.98 26.09 -17.93
C GLY A 630 20.47 25.21 -19.08
N ALA A 631 20.07 23.97 -18.78
CA ALA A 631 19.67 22.97 -19.76
C ALA A 631 18.24 22.45 -19.58
N PHE A 632 17.63 22.63 -18.41
CA PHE A 632 16.33 22.07 -18.05
C PHE A 632 15.40 23.13 -17.45
N GLY A 633 14.14 23.18 -17.90
CA GLY A 633 13.16 24.19 -17.51
C GLY A 633 12.91 25.23 -18.60
N ASN A 634 12.39 26.39 -18.23
CA ASN A 634 11.98 27.48 -19.12
C ASN A 634 10.91 27.04 -20.15
N ASN A 635 9.93 26.24 -19.73
CA ASN A 635 8.91 25.75 -20.65
C ASN A 635 7.84 26.83 -20.92
N PRO A 636 7.35 26.95 -22.16
CA PRO A 636 6.09 27.62 -22.42
C PRO A 636 4.94 26.99 -21.62
N LEU A 637 3.99 27.81 -21.15
CA LEU A 637 2.86 27.36 -20.33
C LEU A 637 2.09 26.21 -21.00
N GLY A 638 1.99 25.07 -20.30
CA GLY A 638 1.29 23.88 -20.78
C GLY A 638 2.08 23.11 -21.85
N SER A 639 3.40 23.06 -21.73
CA SER A 639 4.31 22.29 -22.58
C SER A 639 5.53 21.80 -21.79
N ASN A 640 6.39 21.02 -22.43
CA ASN A 640 7.72 20.61 -21.91
C ASN A 640 8.84 20.89 -22.94
N GLU A 641 8.69 21.97 -23.71
CA GLU A 641 9.59 22.31 -24.84
C GLU A 641 10.67 23.34 -24.47
N GLY A 642 10.86 23.60 -23.18
CA GLY A 642 11.85 24.55 -22.70
C GLY A 642 13.29 24.04 -22.88
N THR A 643 14.22 24.97 -23.05
CA THR A 643 15.65 24.68 -23.26
C THR A 643 16.54 25.20 -22.12
N GLY A 644 15.95 25.53 -20.97
CA GLY A 644 16.66 26.14 -19.83
C GLY A 644 16.88 27.65 -19.94
N HIS A 645 17.55 28.19 -18.92
CA HIS A 645 17.95 29.57 -18.71
C HIS A 645 19.48 29.68 -18.85
N PRO A 646 20.04 30.25 -19.93
CA PRO A 646 21.48 30.20 -20.17
C PRO A 646 22.32 30.92 -19.10
N LEU A 647 21.76 31.95 -18.45
CA LEU A 647 22.43 32.75 -17.43
C LEU A 647 21.54 32.89 -16.19
N ASN A 648 22.16 32.90 -15.02
CA ASN A 648 21.51 33.32 -13.78
C ASN A 648 21.32 34.84 -13.81
N PRO A 649 20.08 35.36 -13.68
CA PRO A 649 19.80 36.79 -13.82
C PRO A 649 20.34 37.64 -12.67
N ILE A 650 20.68 37.03 -11.53
CA ILE A 650 21.21 37.73 -10.35
C ILE A 650 22.73 37.83 -10.42
N THR A 651 23.42 36.77 -10.84
CA THR A 651 24.89 36.74 -10.90
C THR A 651 25.47 37.10 -12.26
N GLY A 652 24.67 37.03 -13.33
CA GLY A 652 25.11 37.20 -14.71
C GLY A 652 25.97 36.04 -15.24
N GLN A 653 26.17 34.98 -14.45
CA GLN A 653 26.99 33.82 -14.82
C GLN A 653 26.14 32.67 -15.39
N PRO A 654 26.69 31.84 -16.29
CA PRO A 654 26.03 30.60 -16.70
C PRO A 654 25.78 29.65 -15.53
N TYR A 655 24.68 28.89 -15.56
CA TYR A 655 24.49 27.79 -14.62
C TYR A 655 25.50 26.67 -14.92
N ALA A 656 26.11 26.12 -13.86
CA ALA A 656 27.00 24.98 -14.01
C ALA A 656 26.22 23.72 -14.39
N PRO A 657 26.72 22.88 -15.33
CA PRO A 657 26.08 21.61 -15.68
C PRO A 657 25.89 20.69 -14.46
N ASN A 658 24.75 20.02 -14.41
CA ASN A 658 24.36 19.08 -13.36
C ASN A 658 24.02 17.72 -13.99
N LEU A 659 25.05 16.94 -14.31
CA LEU A 659 24.92 15.66 -15.03
C LEU A 659 24.59 14.50 -14.08
N VAL A 660 23.35 14.00 -14.14
CA VAL A 660 22.90 12.85 -13.34
C VAL A 660 22.42 11.70 -14.22
N ARG A 661 22.34 10.48 -13.66
CA ARG A 661 21.70 9.35 -14.34
C ARG A 661 20.21 9.61 -14.48
N ARG A 662 19.66 9.42 -15.69
CA ARG A 662 18.24 9.61 -15.99
C ARG A 662 17.35 8.74 -15.11
N GLY A 663 17.76 7.50 -14.82
CA GLY A 663 17.01 6.61 -13.94
C GLY A 663 16.95 7.09 -12.49
N ASP A 664 18.04 7.63 -11.96
CA ASP A 664 18.06 8.25 -10.62
C ASP A 664 17.18 9.51 -10.60
N PHE A 665 17.28 10.36 -11.62
CA PHE A 665 16.43 11.55 -11.77
C PHE A 665 14.95 11.19 -11.81
N ALA A 666 14.55 10.25 -12.67
CA ALA A 666 13.16 9.86 -12.86
C ALA A 666 12.51 9.42 -11.54
N ARG A 667 13.21 8.59 -10.78
CA ARG A 667 12.73 8.04 -9.49
C ARG A 667 12.67 9.11 -8.40
N VAL A 668 13.73 9.93 -8.28
CA VAL A 668 13.76 11.05 -7.32
C VAL A 668 12.68 12.06 -7.65
N LEU A 669 12.51 12.43 -8.91
CA LEU A 669 11.49 13.38 -9.35
C LEU A 669 10.08 12.85 -9.05
N ALA A 670 9.82 11.57 -9.34
CA ALA A 670 8.53 10.95 -9.07
C ALA A 670 8.20 10.94 -7.57
N GLU A 671 9.15 10.59 -6.70
CA GLU A 671 8.92 10.54 -5.24
C GLU A 671 8.90 11.91 -4.58
N PHE A 672 9.75 12.86 -5.00
CA PHE A 672 9.79 14.22 -4.44
C PHE A 672 8.46 14.94 -4.58
N TRP A 673 7.86 14.87 -5.78
CA TRP A 673 6.57 15.49 -6.06
C TRP A 673 5.38 14.54 -5.89
N ALA A 674 5.61 13.26 -5.54
CA ALA A 674 4.53 12.41 -5.03
C ALA A 674 4.20 12.71 -3.58
N ASP A 675 5.01 13.55 -2.94
CA ASP A 675 4.92 13.92 -1.55
C ASP A 675 4.85 12.62 -0.72
N GLY A 676 6.00 11.95 -0.58
CA GLY A 676 6.19 10.67 0.11
C GLY A 676 5.90 10.69 1.62
N PRO A 677 6.48 9.81 2.44
CA PRO A 677 5.86 9.47 3.73
C PRO A 677 5.85 10.52 4.84
N LYS A 678 6.47 11.68 4.61
CA LYS A 678 6.49 12.85 5.51
C LYS A 678 5.77 14.05 4.90
N SER A 679 4.84 13.79 3.99
CA SER A 679 4.23 14.77 3.09
C SER A 679 3.18 15.67 3.72
N GLU A 680 3.21 16.92 3.29
CA GLU A 680 2.20 17.95 3.53
C GLU A 680 1.17 18.00 2.39
N THR A 681 1.17 17.01 1.49
CA THR A 681 0.45 16.93 0.22
C THR A 681 0.78 18.10 -0.72
N PRO A 682 0.33 18.10 -2.00
CA PRO A 682 0.70 19.15 -2.93
C PRO A 682 0.42 20.59 -2.44
N PRO A 683 -0.73 20.92 -1.80
CA PRO A 683 -0.95 22.27 -1.30
C PRO A 683 0.01 22.68 -0.16
N GLY A 684 0.37 21.76 0.73
CA GLY A 684 1.29 22.04 1.83
C GLY A 684 2.75 22.15 1.37
N HIS A 685 3.16 21.40 0.35
CA HIS A 685 4.50 21.49 -0.24
C HIS A 685 4.82 22.94 -0.67
N TRP A 686 3.87 23.63 -1.28
CA TRP A 686 4.08 25.03 -1.69
C TRP A 686 4.17 26.02 -0.53
N ASN A 687 3.62 25.70 0.65
CA ASN A 687 3.88 26.47 1.86
C ASN A 687 5.32 26.26 2.34
N VAL A 688 5.85 25.03 2.29
CA VAL A 688 7.25 24.72 2.61
C VAL A 688 8.20 25.49 1.67
N LEU A 689 7.90 25.55 0.37
CA LEU A 689 8.69 26.33 -0.59
C LEU A 689 8.61 27.84 -0.30
N ALA A 690 7.41 28.41 -0.12
CA ALA A 690 7.24 29.82 0.22
C ALA A 690 8.03 30.22 1.49
N ASN A 691 7.99 29.34 2.48
CA ASN A 691 8.73 29.44 3.73
C ASN A 691 10.25 29.44 3.51
N SER A 692 10.78 28.50 2.73
CA SER A 692 12.22 28.44 2.39
C SER A 692 12.70 29.67 1.61
N VAL A 693 11.85 30.25 0.76
CA VAL A 693 12.14 31.49 0.03
C VAL A 693 12.30 32.65 1.01
N ALA A 694 11.37 32.79 1.96
CA ALA A 694 11.44 33.84 2.97
C ALA A 694 12.62 33.66 3.95
N ASP A 695 13.07 32.43 4.15
CA ASP A 695 14.23 32.07 4.97
C ASP A 695 15.57 32.26 4.24
N SER A 696 15.55 32.49 2.93
CA SER A 696 16.77 32.55 2.12
C SER A 696 17.64 33.76 2.51
N PRO A 697 18.97 33.58 2.63
CA PRO A 697 19.88 34.69 2.94
C PRO A 697 19.75 35.83 1.92
N GLY A 698 19.60 37.06 2.42
CA GLY A 698 19.47 38.25 1.58
C GLY A 698 18.10 38.43 0.94
N PHE A 699 17.10 37.59 1.25
CA PHE A 699 15.73 37.81 0.81
C PHE A 699 15.17 39.11 1.40
N SER A 700 14.62 39.96 0.53
CA SER A 700 13.99 41.22 0.94
C SER A 700 12.48 41.05 0.95
N ARG A 701 11.84 41.25 2.11
CA ARG A 701 10.37 41.18 2.28
C ARG A 701 9.67 42.43 1.71
N ARG A 702 9.92 42.75 0.44
CA ARG A 702 9.23 43.81 -0.29
C ARG A 702 8.08 43.20 -1.06
N LEU A 703 6.84 43.49 -0.65
CA LEU A 703 5.66 42.99 -1.32
C LEU A 703 5.64 43.48 -2.77
N PHE A 704 5.43 42.54 -3.70
CA PHE A 704 5.49 42.79 -5.13
C PHE A 704 6.85 43.29 -5.64
N GLY A 705 7.92 43.03 -4.89
CA GLY A 705 9.31 43.40 -5.22
C GLY A 705 9.61 44.90 -5.17
N THR A 706 8.65 45.73 -4.73
CA THR A 706 8.77 47.20 -4.70
C THR A 706 8.30 47.76 -3.36
N GLY A 707 8.51 49.05 -3.13
CA GLY A 707 8.14 49.71 -1.85
C GLY A 707 9.01 49.26 -0.68
N GLU A 708 8.71 49.75 0.53
CA GLU A 708 9.49 49.43 1.73
C GLU A 708 9.34 47.98 2.17
N PRO A 709 10.37 47.37 2.79
CA PRO A 709 10.25 46.03 3.34
C PRO A 709 9.23 46.02 4.48
N VAL A 710 8.36 45.02 4.49
CA VAL A 710 7.44 44.77 5.59
C VAL A 710 8.09 43.85 6.63
N ASP A 711 7.53 43.85 7.85
CA ASP A 711 7.96 42.92 8.88
C ASP A 711 7.60 41.46 8.53
N ALA A 712 8.19 40.51 9.27
CA ALA A 712 8.00 39.10 8.99
C ALA A 712 6.55 38.63 9.18
N LEU A 713 5.82 39.18 10.16
CA LEU A 713 4.43 38.81 10.39
C LEU A 713 3.53 39.30 9.26
N GLU A 714 3.67 40.56 8.86
CA GLU A 714 2.91 41.13 7.73
C GLU A 714 3.20 40.38 6.43
N TRP A 715 4.47 40.05 6.17
CA TRP A 715 4.85 39.21 5.03
C TRP A 715 4.13 37.86 5.06
N ASP A 716 4.23 37.14 6.18
CA ASP A 716 3.70 35.78 6.28
C ASP A 716 2.17 35.74 6.15
N VAL A 717 1.43 36.64 6.80
CA VAL A 717 -0.04 36.64 6.69
C VAL A 717 -0.53 36.98 5.27
N LYS A 718 0.16 37.90 4.58
CA LYS A 718 -0.18 38.29 3.20
C LYS A 718 0.17 37.17 2.21
N VAL A 719 1.35 36.58 2.33
CA VAL A 719 1.76 35.44 1.49
C VAL A 719 0.83 34.25 1.70
N TYR A 720 0.56 33.86 2.95
CA TYR A 720 -0.29 32.71 3.22
C TYR A 720 -1.73 32.92 2.77
N LEU A 721 -2.30 34.14 2.91
CA LEU A 721 -3.65 34.39 2.40
C LEU A 721 -3.74 34.18 0.89
N ALA A 722 -2.84 34.81 0.12
CA ALA A 722 -2.86 34.71 -1.34
C ALA A 722 -2.53 33.28 -1.81
N LEU A 723 -1.50 32.67 -1.23
CA LEU A 723 -1.06 31.32 -1.60
C LEU A 723 -2.13 30.29 -1.27
N ASN A 724 -2.65 30.31 -0.04
CA ASN A 724 -3.59 29.29 0.38
C ASN A 724 -5.00 29.53 -0.17
N GLY A 725 -5.38 30.77 -0.47
CA GLY A 725 -6.54 31.07 -1.31
C GLY A 725 -6.41 30.47 -2.71
N ALA A 726 -5.24 30.60 -3.34
CA ALA A 726 -4.98 30.02 -4.66
C ALA A 726 -5.01 28.49 -4.66
N VAL A 727 -4.39 27.82 -3.68
CA VAL A 727 -4.44 26.34 -3.63
C VAL A 727 -5.84 25.83 -3.26
N HIS A 728 -6.61 26.55 -2.45
CA HIS A 728 -8.02 26.22 -2.19
C HIS A 728 -8.86 26.24 -3.47
N ASP A 729 -8.74 27.31 -4.25
CA ASP A 729 -9.45 27.43 -5.53
C ASP A 729 -8.95 26.43 -6.57
N ALA A 730 -7.66 26.10 -6.55
CA ALA A 730 -7.08 25.06 -7.41
C ALA A 730 -7.65 23.67 -7.11
N ALA A 731 -7.90 23.34 -5.83
CA ALA A 731 -8.58 22.11 -5.44
C ALA A 731 -10.00 22.06 -6.03
N ILE A 732 -10.75 23.15 -5.91
CA ILE A 732 -12.13 23.26 -6.41
C ILE A 732 -12.18 23.03 -7.92
N VAL A 733 -11.36 23.77 -8.68
CA VAL A 733 -11.31 23.67 -10.15
C VAL A 733 -10.89 22.27 -10.60
N ALA A 734 -9.80 21.74 -10.03
CA ALA A 734 -9.30 20.43 -10.45
C ALA A 734 -10.30 19.31 -10.16
N TRP A 735 -10.96 19.31 -8.99
CA TRP A 735 -11.94 18.28 -8.66
C TRP A 735 -13.26 18.44 -9.40
N GLU A 736 -13.69 19.66 -9.70
CA GLU A 736 -14.86 19.89 -10.54
C GLU A 736 -14.66 19.31 -11.94
N VAL A 737 -13.52 19.63 -12.57
CA VAL A 737 -13.14 19.12 -13.90
C VAL A 737 -13.03 17.59 -13.88
N LYS A 738 -12.34 17.02 -12.88
CA LYS A 738 -12.26 15.55 -12.71
C LYS A 738 -13.63 14.91 -12.57
N ARG A 739 -14.55 15.54 -11.85
CA ARG A 739 -15.90 15.02 -11.62
C ARG A 739 -16.75 15.03 -12.89
N VAL A 740 -16.60 16.05 -13.73
CA VAL A 740 -17.35 16.20 -14.98
C VAL A 740 -16.87 15.22 -16.05
N HIS A 741 -15.56 15.08 -16.24
CA HIS A 741 -15.03 14.24 -17.32
C HIS A 741 -14.73 12.80 -16.91
N ALA A 742 -14.42 12.57 -15.63
CA ALA A 742 -14.13 11.25 -15.06
C ALA A 742 -13.18 10.40 -15.91
N THR A 743 -12.10 10.98 -16.45
CA THR A 743 -11.24 10.28 -17.41
C THR A 743 -10.37 9.19 -16.78
N ALA A 744 -10.00 8.21 -17.60
CA ALA A 744 -9.18 7.06 -17.23
C ALA A 744 -7.77 7.43 -16.74
N ARG A 745 -7.16 6.50 -15.98
CA ARG A 745 -5.75 6.53 -15.58
C ARG A 745 -4.90 5.69 -16.55
N PRO A 746 -3.58 5.95 -16.67
CA PRO A 746 -2.70 5.19 -17.57
C PRO A 746 -2.75 3.67 -17.37
N ILE A 747 -2.88 3.18 -16.13
CA ILE A 747 -2.95 1.73 -15.84
C ILE A 747 -4.13 1.05 -16.54
N THR A 748 -5.31 1.67 -16.56
CA THR A 748 -6.49 1.17 -17.27
C THR A 748 -6.23 1.12 -18.77
N LEU A 749 -5.69 2.20 -19.34
CA LEU A 749 -5.44 2.31 -20.78
C LEU A 749 -4.38 1.31 -21.27
N LEU A 750 -3.25 1.19 -20.55
CA LEU A 750 -2.16 0.28 -20.89
C LEU A 750 -2.60 -1.17 -20.85
N ARG A 751 -3.23 -1.59 -19.74
CA ARG A 751 -3.67 -2.98 -19.59
C ARG A 751 -4.82 -3.31 -20.54
N TYR A 752 -5.70 -2.36 -20.86
CA TYR A 752 -6.77 -2.55 -21.85
C TYR A 752 -6.19 -2.80 -23.23
N MET A 753 -5.35 -1.88 -23.73
CA MET A 753 -4.72 -2.03 -25.04
C MET A 753 -3.83 -3.28 -25.10
N GLY A 754 -3.07 -3.56 -24.04
CA GLY A 754 -2.21 -4.72 -23.94
C GLY A 754 -2.97 -6.06 -23.95
N GLY A 755 -4.18 -6.09 -23.38
CA GLY A 755 -5.06 -7.25 -23.41
C GLY A 755 -5.69 -7.51 -24.79
N LEU A 756 -5.85 -6.48 -25.61
CA LEU A 756 -6.34 -6.60 -26.99
C LEU A 756 -5.28 -7.12 -27.96
N GLY A 757 -4.02 -6.77 -27.73
CA GLY A 757 -2.90 -7.14 -28.60
C GLY A 757 -2.15 -5.93 -29.15
N GLN A 758 -1.50 -6.08 -30.30
CA GLN A 758 -0.72 -5.03 -30.97
C GLN A 758 -1.47 -4.37 -32.13
N SER A 759 -1.22 -3.09 -32.41
CA SER A 759 -1.93 -2.32 -33.46
C SER A 759 -1.07 -1.83 -34.63
N THR A 760 0.18 -2.29 -34.74
CA THR A 760 1.14 -1.82 -35.76
C THR A 760 1.12 -2.65 -37.04
N ASP A 761 1.07 -3.99 -36.92
CA ASP A 761 1.13 -4.91 -38.06
C ASP A 761 -0.19 -5.68 -38.20
N PRO A 762 -1.07 -5.31 -39.15
CA PRO A 762 -2.33 -6.01 -39.42
C PRO A 762 -2.20 -7.49 -39.79
N SER A 763 -1.01 -7.91 -40.27
CA SER A 763 -0.72 -9.29 -40.64
C SER A 763 0.03 -10.07 -39.55
N GLY A 764 0.49 -9.37 -38.52
CA GLY A 764 1.28 -9.92 -37.42
C GLY A 764 0.43 -10.62 -36.36
N PRO A 765 1.06 -11.42 -35.48
CA PRO A 765 0.37 -12.07 -34.37
C PRO A 765 -0.28 -11.04 -33.44
N ALA A 766 -1.40 -11.44 -32.83
CA ALA A 766 -2.17 -10.64 -31.88
C ALA A 766 -2.52 -9.24 -32.38
N TYR A 767 -2.80 -9.07 -33.67
CA TYR A 767 -3.25 -7.78 -34.17
C TYR A 767 -4.65 -7.41 -33.65
N HIS A 768 -4.78 -6.19 -33.16
CA HIS A 768 -6.05 -5.53 -32.88
C HIS A 768 -5.91 -4.03 -33.17
N PRO A 769 -6.85 -3.39 -33.89
CA PRO A 769 -6.74 -1.97 -34.28
C PRO A 769 -6.67 -1.00 -33.09
N GLU A 770 -7.24 -1.41 -31.95
CA GLU A 770 -7.21 -0.65 -30.68
C GLU A 770 -6.12 -1.12 -29.70
N GLY A 771 -5.27 -2.07 -30.11
CA GLY A 771 -4.16 -2.58 -29.31
C GLY A 771 -3.01 -1.59 -29.13
N LEU A 772 -1.96 -2.01 -28.41
CA LEU A 772 -0.74 -1.23 -28.22
C LEU A 772 0.08 -1.15 -29.52
N PRO A 773 0.58 0.02 -29.94
CA PRO A 773 1.51 0.08 -31.06
C PRO A 773 2.85 -0.56 -30.67
N LEU A 774 3.44 -1.34 -31.58
CA LEU A 774 4.78 -1.89 -31.41
C LEU A 774 5.83 -0.78 -31.47
N VAL A 775 6.76 -0.81 -30.52
CA VAL A 775 7.89 0.12 -30.42
C VAL A 775 9.11 -0.72 -30.06
N PRO A 776 10.08 -0.92 -30.97
CA PRO A 776 11.24 -1.77 -30.72
C PRO A 776 11.95 -1.41 -29.41
N GLY A 777 12.24 -2.41 -28.57
CA GLY A 777 12.87 -2.23 -27.26
C GLY A 777 11.97 -1.69 -26.14
N LEU A 778 10.69 -1.39 -26.43
CA LEU A 778 9.71 -0.88 -25.46
C LEU A 778 8.40 -1.67 -25.44
N ILE A 779 7.81 -1.97 -26.60
CA ILE A 779 6.54 -2.69 -26.77
C ILE A 779 6.74 -3.73 -27.87
N GLU A 780 6.67 -5.01 -27.51
CA GLU A 780 6.95 -6.12 -28.42
C GLU A 780 5.91 -7.23 -28.25
N VAL A 781 5.85 -8.16 -29.21
CA VAL A 781 5.13 -9.43 -29.06
C VAL A 781 6.14 -10.50 -28.68
N VAL A 782 5.77 -11.38 -27.74
CA VAL A 782 6.60 -12.54 -27.42
C VAL A 782 6.57 -13.52 -28.60
N THR A 783 7.72 -13.72 -29.23
CA THR A 783 7.92 -14.70 -30.31
C THR A 783 8.70 -15.93 -29.82
N ALA A 784 8.71 -17.00 -30.62
CA ALA A 784 9.53 -18.18 -30.34
C ALA A 784 11.03 -17.84 -30.23
N GLU A 785 11.55 -16.97 -31.11
CA GLU A 785 12.94 -16.51 -31.05
C GLU A 785 13.20 -15.63 -29.83
N SER A 786 12.37 -14.62 -29.58
CA SER A 786 12.60 -13.70 -28.46
C SER A 786 12.53 -14.37 -27.09
N SER A 787 11.83 -15.51 -27.01
CA SER A 787 11.64 -16.31 -25.79
C SER A 787 12.40 -17.63 -25.76
N ALA A 788 13.34 -17.84 -26.68
CA ALA A 788 14.27 -18.96 -26.56
C ALA A 788 15.17 -18.80 -25.31
N PRO A 789 15.72 -19.89 -24.75
CA PRO A 789 16.62 -19.80 -23.60
C PRO A 789 17.77 -18.77 -23.83
N GLY A 790 18.02 -17.92 -22.84
CA GLY A 790 19.02 -16.86 -22.91
C GLY A 790 18.61 -15.60 -23.69
N GLN A 791 17.40 -15.57 -24.27
CA GLN A 791 16.87 -14.40 -24.97
C GLN A 791 16.06 -13.50 -24.02
N ARG A 792 15.82 -12.25 -24.45
CA ARG A 792 15.21 -11.18 -23.63
C ARG A 792 13.81 -11.49 -23.07
N HIS A 793 13.04 -12.38 -23.71
CA HIS A 793 11.72 -12.83 -23.26
C HIS A 793 11.72 -14.29 -22.78
N ALA A 794 12.88 -14.88 -22.45
CA ALA A 794 12.97 -16.29 -22.05
C ALA A 794 12.02 -16.63 -20.87
N HIS A 795 11.93 -15.77 -19.86
CA HIS A 795 11.02 -15.92 -18.71
C HIS A 795 9.53 -15.77 -19.07
N LEU A 796 9.23 -15.31 -20.28
CA LEU A 796 7.88 -15.08 -20.81
C LEU A 796 7.51 -16.09 -21.92
N ALA A 797 8.30 -17.14 -22.14
CA ALA A 797 8.09 -18.10 -23.23
C ALA A 797 6.68 -18.74 -23.28
N ARG A 798 6.02 -18.89 -22.13
CA ARG A 798 4.64 -19.39 -22.03
C ARG A 798 3.57 -18.42 -22.55
N PHE A 799 3.94 -17.15 -22.74
CA PHE A 799 3.05 -16.08 -23.21
C PHE A 799 3.32 -15.68 -24.66
N ARG A 800 3.86 -16.59 -25.48
CA ARG A 800 4.04 -16.39 -26.93
C ARG A 800 2.74 -15.89 -27.56
N GLY A 801 2.85 -14.85 -28.39
CA GLY A 801 1.73 -14.16 -29.00
C GLY A 801 1.14 -13.03 -28.15
N GLN A 802 1.52 -12.85 -26.88
CA GLN A 802 1.05 -11.73 -26.06
C GLN A 802 1.97 -10.50 -26.19
N VAL A 803 1.41 -9.33 -25.92
CA VAL A 803 2.16 -8.06 -25.89
C VAL A 803 2.89 -7.89 -24.55
N VAL A 804 4.17 -7.56 -24.65
CA VAL A 804 5.07 -7.28 -23.52
C VAL A 804 5.64 -5.88 -23.62
N VAL A 805 5.95 -5.33 -22.45
CA VAL A 805 6.47 -3.97 -22.30
C VAL A 805 7.75 -3.98 -21.46
N ASN A 806 8.71 -3.12 -21.82
CA ASN A 806 9.96 -2.94 -21.09
C ASN A 806 9.86 -1.70 -20.19
N THR A 807 9.68 -1.90 -18.89
CA THR A 807 9.36 -0.83 -17.93
C THR A 807 9.91 -1.17 -16.54
N TRP A 808 9.76 -0.28 -15.55
CA TRP A 808 9.92 -0.62 -14.14
C TRP A 808 9.09 -1.85 -13.78
N GLN A 809 9.72 -2.85 -13.14
CA GLN A 809 9.09 -4.16 -12.93
C GLN A 809 8.17 -4.20 -11.70
N GLY A 810 8.28 -3.23 -10.80
CA GLY A 810 7.59 -3.17 -9.51
C GLY A 810 8.57 -3.02 -8.35
N GLU A 811 8.06 -2.73 -7.15
CA GLU A 811 8.90 -2.59 -5.96
C GLU A 811 9.56 -3.92 -5.57
N PRO A 812 10.84 -3.92 -5.16
CA PRO A 812 11.53 -5.12 -4.73
C PRO A 812 10.97 -5.62 -3.38
N GLY A 813 11.16 -6.91 -3.09
CA GLY A 813 10.75 -7.47 -1.80
C GLY A 813 11.43 -6.80 -0.60
N ASP A 814 12.71 -6.41 -0.74
CA ASP A 814 13.45 -5.60 0.22
C ASP A 814 13.71 -4.19 -0.33
N ARG A 815 12.81 -3.26 -0.01
CA ARG A 815 12.91 -1.87 -0.48
C ARG A 815 14.09 -1.09 0.11
N VAL A 816 14.67 -1.57 1.22
CA VAL A 816 15.79 -0.89 1.87
C VAL A 816 17.10 -1.23 1.14
N HIS A 817 17.24 -2.49 0.72
CA HIS A 817 18.50 -3.00 0.21
C HIS A 817 18.52 -3.25 -1.30
N ASP A 818 17.36 -3.41 -1.95
CA ASP A 818 17.27 -3.78 -3.36
C ASP A 818 16.59 -2.73 -4.24
N VAL A 819 16.74 -2.89 -5.55
CA VAL A 819 16.16 -2.06 -6.61
C VAL A 819 15.25 -2.94 -7.45
N GLY A 820 14.04 -2.49 -7.78
CA GLY A 820 13.08 -3.22 -8.60
C GLY A 820 13.49 -3.34 -10.06
N GLY A 821 14.21 -2.34 -10.57
CA GLY A 821 14.82 -2.36 -11.89
C GLY A 821 13.82 -2.27 -13.04
N THR A 822 14.33 -2.28 -14.27
CA THR A 822 13.52 -2.29 -15.50
C THR A 822 13.71 -3.59 -16.27
N GLY A 823 12.65 -4.07 -16.90
CA GLY A 823 12.69 -5.29 -17.69
C GLY A 823 11.35 -5.60 -18.37
N TRP A 824 11.35 -6.69 -19.15
CA TRP A 824 10.19 -7.15 -19.89
C TRP A 824 9.15 -7.80 -18.97
N MET A 825 7.91 -7.35 -19.09
CA MET A 825 6.74 -7.93 -18.43
C MET A 825 5.53 -7.91 -19.37
N ARG A 826 4.46 -8.66 -19.06
CA ARG A 826 3.23 -8.56 -19.85
C ARG A 826 2.61 -7.18 -19.71
N ALA A 827 2.10 -6.62 -20.79
CA ALA A 827 1.41 -5.32 -20.75
C ALA A 827 0.21 -5.32 -19.79
N VAL A 828 -0.46 -6.47 -19.68
CA VAL A 828 -1.62 -6.68 -18.81
C VAL A 828 -1.28 -6.76 -17.31
N GLU A 829 -0.01 -6.80 -16.95
CA GLU A 829 0.48 -6.80 -15.56
C GLU A 829 1.07 -5.44 -15.16
N TRP A 830 1.24 -4.52 -16.12
CA TRP A 830 1.92 -3.25 -15.92
C TRP A 830 1.33 -2.46 -14.74
N MET A 831 2.22 -1.83 -13.98
CA MET A 831 1.88 -0.84 -12.95
C MET A 831 2.77 0.40 -13.09
N PRO A 832 2.26 1.59 -12.73
CA PRO A 832 3.04 2.81 -12.63
C PRO A 832 4.19 2.68 -11.61
N TYR A 833 5.20 3.56 -11.68
CA TYR A 833 6.24 3.68 -10.64
C TYR A 833 5.63 4.24 -9.35
N GLN A 834 4.99 3.35 -8.58
CA GLN A 834 4.25 3.60 -7.34
C GLN A 834 4.29 2.33 -6.47
N LEU A 835 4.05 2.50 -5.16
CA LEU A 835 3.89 1.37 -4.24
C LEU A 835 2.69 0.51 -4.64
N ARG A 836 2.79 -0.82 -4.47
CA ARG A 836 1.68 -1.75 -4.74
C ARG A 836 0.46 -1.49 -3.85
N THR A 837 0.67 -0.87 -2.70
CA THR A 837 -0.38 -0.49 -1.74
C THR A 837 -0.99 0.89 -2.02
N PHE A 838 -0.46 1.64 -3.00
CA PHE A 838 -0.94 2.95 -3.44
C PHE A 838 -0.61 3.16 -4.93
N VAL A 839 -1.30 2.45 -5.82
CA VAL A 839 -0.91 2.39 -7.24
C VAL A 839 -1.28 3.63 -8.05
N THR A 840 -2.50 4.13 -7.91
CA THR A 840 -2.89 5.46 -8.43
C THR A 840 -3.83 6.12 -7.44
N PRO A 841 -3.79 7.45 -7.28
CA PRO A 841 -4.70 8.15 -6.39
C PRO A 841 -6.18 7.89 -6.75
N ALA A 842 -7.03 7.81 -5.72
CA ALA A 842 -8.42 7.40 -5.82
C ALA A 842 -9.35 8.52 -6.35
N PHE A 843 -9.05 9.00 -7.55
CA PHE A 843 -9.81 9.99 -8.31
C PHE A 843 -9.41 10.00 -9.81
N PRO A 844 -10.28 10.47 -10.73
CA PRO A 844 -10.04 10.51 -12.17
C PRO A 844 -8.78 11.27 -12.62
N GLY A 845 -8.35 11.04 -13.87
CA GLY A 845 -7.13 11.61 -14.45
C GLY A 845 -7.20 13.12 -14.72
N PHE A 846 -8.07 13.53 -15.63
CA PHE A 846 -8.07 14.89 -16.18
C PHE A 846 -8.82 15.87 -15.27
N ILE A 847 -8.22 16.97 -14.82
CA ILE A 847 -6.83 17.44 -14.98
C ILE A 847 -5.94 17.05 -13.80
N SER A 848 -4.62 17.15 -13.94
CA SER A 848 -3.68 16.90 -12.84
C SER A 848 -3.85 17.93 -11.72
N GLY A 849 -4.20 17.45 -10.52
CA GLY A 849 -4.29 18.31 -9.33
C GLY A 849 -2.93 18.91 -8.97
N HIS A 850 -1.86 18.11 -9.01
CA HIS A 850 -0.50 18.58 -8.71
C HIS A 850 -0.08 19.72 -9.63
N SER A 851 -0.36 19.62 -10.92
CA SER A 851 -0.05 20.66 -11.91
C SER A 851 -0.86 21.94 -11.64
N THR A 852 -2.12 21.80 -11.23
CA THR A 852 -3.02 22.92 -10.94
C THR A 852 -2.60 23.67 -9.68
N PHE A 853 -2.37 22.95 -8.56
CA PHE A 853 -1.85 23.54 -7.32
C PHE A 853 -0.52 24.25 -7.54
N SER A 854 0.39 23.57 -8.23
CA SER A 854 1.77 24.06 -8.38
C SER A 854 1.85 25.30 -9.24
N ARG A 855 1.11 25.32 -10.36
CA ARG A 855 1.11 26.51 -11.20
C ARG A 855 0.42 27.69 -10.51
N ALA A 856 -0.69 27.48 -9.80
CA ALA A 856 -1.35 28.54 -9.04
C ALA A 856 -0.40 29.15 -7.99
N SER A 857 0.31 28.32 -7.23
CA SER A 857 1.30 28.77 -6.25
C SER A 857 2.47 29.53 -6.88
N ALA A 858 2.99 29.07 -8.03
CA ALA A 858 4.10 29.73 -8.71
C ALA A 858 3.73 31.14 -9.20
N GLU A 859 2.50 31.36 -9.68
CA GLU A 859 2.02 32.71 -10.04
C GLU A 859 1.98 33.63 -8.81
N VAL A 860 1.45 33.13 -7.68
CA VAL A 860 1.36 33.90 -6.44
C VAL A 860 2.76 34.27 -5.92
N LEU A 861 3.68 33.30 -5.85
CA LEU A 861 5.04 33.56 -5.37
C LEU A 861 5.78 34.51 -6.31
N THR A 862 5.68 34.32 -7.63
CA THR A 862 6.28 35.23 -8.61
C THR A 862 5.82 36.67 -8.39
N ALA A 863 4.52 36.86 -8.21
CA ALA A 863 3.97 38.19 -8.02
C ALA A 863 4.36 38.79 -6.67
N LEU A 864 4.27 38.06 -5.56
CA LEU A 864 4.50 38.61 -4.22
C LEU A 864 5.98 38.88 -3.94
N THR A 865 6.90 38.06 -4.46
CA THR A 865 8.35 38.34 -4.36
C THR A 865 8.80 39.38 -5.39
N GLY A 866 7.97 39.67 -6.39
CA GLY A 866 8.28 40.56 -7.52
C GLY A 866 9.30 40.00 -8.50
N SER A 867 9.57 38.69 -8.45
CA SER A 867 10.51 38.00 -9.33
C SER A 867 10.03 36.58 -9.60
N ALA A 868 10.12 36.13 -10.86
CA ALA A 868 9.86 34.72 -11.20
C ALA A 868 10.96 33.78 -10.66
N TYR A 869 12.14 34.32 -10.35
CA TYR A 869 13.31 33.57 -9.94
C TYR A 869 13.35 33.35 -8.44
N PHE A 870 13.84 32.18 -8.02
CA PHE A 870 14.21 31.94 -6.63
C PHE A 870 15.24 32.99 -6.15
N PRO A 871 15.31 33.29 -4.84
CA PRO A 871 16.35 34.17 -4.29
C PRO A 871 17.75 33.75 -4.75
N GLY A 872 18.56 34.70 -5.23
CA GLY A 872 19.87 34.40 -5.83
C GLY A 872 19.82 33.77 -7.23
N GLY A 873 18.63 33.62 -7.83
CA GLY A 873 18.42 33.03 -9.15
C GLY A 873 18.48 31.50 -9.16
N PHE A 874 18.38 30.85 -8.00
CA PHE A 874 18.65 29.41 -7.89
C PHE A 874 17.92 28.78 -6.69
N GLY A 875 17.14 27.73 -6.95
CA GLY A 875 16.57 26.83 -5.95
C GLY A 875 17.12 25.42 -6.13
N GLU A 876 17.32 24.71 -5.02
CA GLU A 876 17.86 23.34 -5.04
C GLU A 876 17.20 22.44 -4.00
N PHE A 877 17.02 21.17 -4.36
CA PHE A 877 16.75 20.07 -3.45
C PHE A 877 17.76 18.94 -3.67
N VAL A 878 18.26 18.35 -2.57
CA VAL A 878 19.27 17.28 -2.60
C VAL A 878 18.67 15.96 -2.12
N ALA A 879 18.64 14.97 -3.01
CA ALA A 879 18.33 13.58 -2.68
C ALA A 879 19.64 12.80 -2.46
N GLY A 880 19.91 12.46 -1.19
CA GLY A 880 21.12 11.74 -0.79
C GLY A 880 21.17 10.31 -1.33
N ARG A 881 22.37 9.87 -1.70
CA ARG A 881 22.65 8.51 -2.20
C ARG A 881 22.13 7.44 -1.23
N ASN A 882 21.32 6.51 -1.71
CA ASN A 882 20.69 5.42 -0.93
C ASN A 882 19.94 5.89 0.33
N ALA A 883 19.51 7.15 0.38
CA ALA A 883 18.97 7.76 1.60
C ALA A 883 17.63 8.47 1.38
N TYR A 884 17.09 8.45 0.15
CA TYR A 884 15.91 9.24 -0.19
C TYR A 884 14.73 8.41 -0.69
N LEU A 885 14.94 7.48 -1.62
CA LEU A 885 13.86 6.70 -2.21
C LEU A 885 13.26 5.73 -1.18
N THR A 886 11.94 5.55 -1.26
CA THR A 886 11.14 4.73 -0.35
C THR A 886 10.49 3.55 -1.03
N PHE A 887 10.38 3.58 -2.36
CA PHE A 887 9.80 2.49 -3.14
C PHE A 887 10.84 1.39 -3.35
N GLU A 888 12.12 1.76 -3.36
CA GLU A 888 13.27 0.89 -3.55
C GLU A 888 14.54 1.62 -3.09
N ARG A 889 15.67 0.92 -3.04
CA ARG A 889 16.96 1.50 -2.66
C ARG A 889 17.38 2.56 -3.69
N GLY A 890 17.67 3.76 -3.22
CA GLY A 890 18.35 4.77 -4.03
C GLY A 890 18.12 6.20 -3.56
N PRO A 891 18.47 7.19 -4.40
CA PRO A 891 19.12 7.05 -5.72
C PRO A 891 20.54 6.45 -5.64
N SER A 892 21.05 5.92 -6.76
CA SER A 892 22.36 5.24 -6.82
C SER A 892 23.55 6.20 -6.65
N THR A 893 23.35 7.45 -7.04
CA THR A 893 24.20 8.63 -6.79
C THR A 893 23.36 9.75 -6.18
N GLU A 894 24.00 10.73 -5.54
CA GLU A 894 23.28 11.94 -5.13
C GLU A 894 22.62 12.61 -6.35
N VAL A 895 21.37 13.03 -6.21
CA VAL A 895 20.63 13.78 -7.24
C VAL A 895 20.30 15.16 -6.69
N ARG A 896 20.58 16.18 -7.49
CA ARG A 896 20.24 17.57 -7.20
C ARG A 896 19.14 18.01 -8.16
N LEU A 897 17.94 18.23 -7.66
CA LEU A 897 16.90 18.92 -8.41
C LEU A 897 17.17 20.42 -8.31
N GLN A 898 17.24 21.10 -9.44
CA GLN A 898 17.60 22.52 -9.49
C GLN A 898 16.59 23.29 -10.34
N TRP A 899 16.29 24.52 -9.93
CA TRP A 899 15.30 25.38 -10.57
C TRP A 899 15.81 26.82 -10.62
N ALA A 900 15.63 27.52 -11.74
CA ALA A 900 15.86 28.96 -11.78
C ALA A 900 14.62 29.71 -11.27
N THR A 901 13.44 29.27 -11.72
CA THR A 901 12.15 29.94 -11.47
C THR A 901 11.18 29.08 -10.70
N TYR A 902 10.20 29.71 -10.04
CA TYR A 902 9.06 29.00 -9.45
C TYR A 902 8.26 28.21 -10.50
N TYR A 903 8.26 28.67 -11.75
CA TYR A 903 7.63 27.97 -12.86
C TYR A 903 8.35 26.68 -13.22
N ASP A 904 9.69 26.64 -13.15
CA ASP A 904 10.45 25.40 -13.39
C ASP A 904 10.09 24.34 -12.34
N ALA A 905 10.00 24.74 -11.07
CA ALA A 905 9.57 23.85 -9.99
C ALA A 905 8.13 23.36 -10.21
N ALA A 906 7.20 24.26 -10.57
CA ALA A 906 5.81 23.89 -10.84
C ALA A 906 5.64 22.98 -12.06
N ASP A 907 6.42 23.22 -13.12
CA ASP A 907 6.44 22.37 -14.30
C ASP A 907 6.98 20.98 -13.97
N GLN A 908 8.06 20.90 -13.17
CA GLN A 908 8.60 19.63 -12.69
C GLN A 908 7.59 18.85 -11.86
N ALA A 909 6.80 19.53 -11.02
CA ALA A 909 5.72 18.91 -10.26
C ALA A 909 4.69 18.23 -11.18
N GLY A 910 4.35 18.86 -12.31
CA GLY A 910 3.52 18.27 -13.35
C GLY A 910 4.18 17.10 -14.08
N GLN A 911 5.40 17.32 -14.58
CA GLN A 911 6.19 16.30 -15.30
C GLN A 911 6.38 15.03 -14.48
N SER A 912 6.63 15.16 -13.18
CA SER A 912 6.83 14.05 -12.27
C SER A 912 5.65 13.05 -12.27
N ARG A 913 4.44 13.50 -12.64
CA ARG A 913 3.25 12.62 -12.69
C ARG A 913 3.25 11.73 -13.93
N LEU A 914 3.92 12.17 -14.99
CA LEU A 914 4.19 11.37 -16.19
C LEU A 914 5.26 10.31 -15.89
N TRP A 915 6.35 10.71 -15.20
CA TRP A 915 7.42 9.81 -14.77
C TRP A 915 6.93 8.78 -13.73
N GLY A 916 6.05 9.20 -12.82
CA GLY A 916 5.38 8.30 -11.89
C GLY A 916 4.34 7.39 -12.54
N GLY A 917 3.99 7.59 -13.82
CA GLY A 917 3.07 6.72 -14.55
C GLY A 917 1.59 6.95 -14.29
N ILE A 918 1.19 8.04 -13.63
CA ILE A 918 -0.18 8.22 -13.12
C ILE A 918 -1.03 9.25 -13.88
N HIS A 919 -0.42 10.03 -14.77
CA HIS A 919 -1.09 11.01 -15.64
C HIS A 919 -0.54 10.94 -17.06
N VAL A 920 -1.33 11.38 -18.04
CA VAL A 920 -0.88 11.65 -19.41
C VAL A 920 -0.58 13.14 -19.59
N ALA A 921 0.21 13.52 -20.60
CA ALA A 921 0.64 14.91 -20.81
C ALA A 921 -0.52 15.93 -20.88
N PRO A 922 -1.67 15.63 -21.53
CA PRO A 922 -2.82 16.54 -21.53
C PRO A 922 -3.39 16.85 -20.14
N ASP A 923 -3.37 15.88 -19.21
CA ASP A 923 -3.81 16.11 -17.82
C ASP A 923 -2.95 17.17 -17.13
N ASP A 924 -1.63 17.07 -17.33
CA ASP A 924 -0.64 17.97 -16.78
C ASP A 924 -0.74 19.35 -17.44
N PHE A 925 -0.66 19.41 -18.77
CA PHE A 925 -0.63 20.67 -19.51
C PHE A 925 -1.89 21.52 -19.28
N MET A 926 -3.06 20.90 -19.27
CA MET A 926 -4.29 21.63 -18.94
C MET A 926 -4.34 22.02 -17.47
N GLY A 927 -3.84 21.16 -16.57
CA GLY A 927 -3.69 21.48 -15.16
C GLY A 927 -2.86 22.75 -14.93
N ARG A 928 -1.72 22.89 -15.63
CA ARG A 928 -0.91 24.12 -15.56
C ARG A 928 -1.66 25.34 -16.10
N ARG A 929 -2.33 25.22 -17.26
CA ARG A 929 -3.10 26.34 -17.84
C ARG A 929 -4.20 26.84 -16.89
N LEU A 930 -4.95 25.93 -16.27
CA LEU A 930 -5.99 26.33 -15.32
C LEU A 930 -5.39 26.83 -14.00
N GLY A 931 -4.32 26.22 -13.51
CA GLY A 931 -3.60 26.69 -12.33
C GLY A 931 -3.07 28.12 -12.48
N ASN A 932 -2.57 28.50 -13.66
CA ASN A 932 -2.19 29.88 -13.97
C ASN A 932 -3.37 30.86 -13.76
N LYS A 933 -4.53 30.57 -14.35
CA LYS A 933 -5.73 31.41 -14.19
C LYS A 933 -6.17 31.51 -12.73
N VAL A 934 -6.16 30.40 -12.01
CA VAL A 934 -6.51 30.35 -10.58
C VAL A 934 -5.57 31.22 -9.74
N GLY A 935 -4.26 31.10 -9.95
CA GLY A 935 -3.26 31.88 -9.21
C GLY A 935 -3.43 33.37 -9.41
N LEU A 936 -3.67 33.81 -10.65
CA LEU A 936 -3.91 35.22 -10.98
C LEU A 936 -5.20 35.76 -10.34
N SER A 937 -6.30 35.00 -10.39
CA SER A 937 -7.56 35.40 -9.75
C SER A 937 -7.44 35.51 -8.23
N ALA A 938 -6.75 34.55 -7.59
CA ALA A 938 -6.51 34.59 -6.16
C ALA A 938 -5.64 35.77 -5.76
N LEU A 939 -4.60 36.08 -6.54
CA LEU A 939 -3.74 37.25 -6.32
C LEU A 939 -4.52 38.56 -6.43
N GLU A 940 -5.36 38.71 -7.46
CA GLU A 940 -6.21 39.89 -7.63
C GLU A 940 -7.15 40.08 -6.44
N ARG A 941 -7.78 38.99 -5.98
CA ARG A 941 -8.67 39.02 -4.80
C ARG A 941 -7.90 39.37 -3.53
N ALA A 942 -6.74 38.77 -3.29
CA ALA A 942 -5.91 39.05 -2.13
C ALA A 942 -5.45 40.52 -2.10
N ARG A 943 -5.03 41.07 -3.24
CA ARG A 943 -4.63 42.47 -3.36
C ARG A 943 -5.76 43.43 -2.96
N ARG A 944 -7.00 43.15 -3.37
CA ARG A 944 -8.15 43.96 -2.93
C ARG A 944 -8.32 43.96 -1.40
N PHE A 945 -8.08 42.82 -0.74
CA PHE A 945 -8.09 42.78 0.74
C PHE A 945 -6.94 43.59 1.34
N PHE A 946 -5.74 43.51 0.75
CA PHE A 946 -4.58 44.28 1.21
C PHE A 946 -4.79 45.80 1.06
N ASP A 947 -5.48 46.20 -0.01
CA ASP A 947 -5.71 47.61 -0.34
C ASP A 947 -6.97 48.18 0.33
N GLY A 948 -7.76 47.37 1.04
CA GLY A 948 -9.02 47.83 1.66
C GLY A 948 -10.13 48.12 0.65
N THR A 949 -10.14 47.40 -0.47
CA THR A 949 -11.07 47.60 -1.61
C THR A 949 -11.80 46.30 -1.98
N ALA A 950 -11.79 45.30 -1.09
CA ALA A 950 -12.44 44.02 -1.36
C ALA A 950 -13.96 44.12 -1.25
N LEU A 951 -14.45 45.19 -0.62
CA LEU A 951 -15.84 45.51 -0.34
C LEU A 951 -16.17 46.90 -0.91
N PRO A 952 -17.41 47.12 -1.38
CA PRO A 952 -17.87 48.40 -1.92
C PRO A 952 -18.04 49.50 -0.88
#